data_AF-A0A2M7L351-F1
#
_entry.id   AF-A0A2M7L351-F1
#
_cell.length_a   1.000
_cell.length_b   1.000
_cell.length_c   1.000
_cell.angle_alpha   90.00
_cell.angle_beta   90.00
_cell.angle_gamma   90.00
#
_symmetry.space_group_name_H-M   'P 1'
#
loop_
_entity.id
_entity.type
_entity.pdbx_description
1 polymer ?
#
loop_
_entity_poly.entity_id
_entity_poly.type
_entity_poly.pdbx_seq_one_letter_code
_entity_poly.pdbx_strand_id
1 'polypeptide(L)'
;MAVTSSIASIISGQVAGFDAQGAVDGLLGIRKFEISQLQKKQDAITARQDAFLQVNNAVSSLRTTAIGMADKTAFFGYTASLASSSSTVSASTLMDVSGTSGVTAGQHNIIVSQVAQAERLSSSVAVKDGTGTATASASTALNISGSFLLAGTTVTITTSDSLDNIAANINQLNTGASATGVSASIMKVADNDFRLILASDTTGATGFTLTGADLDAAGTLASLQLGATGQANAFQSLQTAQDANISIDGLAITRSSNTITDALSGVTLSLKQADPTVTVNMNIDVDQQALRANVQSFVDAYNSVQTLINDQFKFDPNTGVGGVLAGEPLLTSIQGSMSSNLLKSVPGLATDRNSLVMVGVEPDINGQLIINEDRFGTFLANDPTAIRDVFVAQGSSTNNNIQFLTNGLNTPSGTYSVNVTQAATKAAATGTTDLTAGLAANETVTITDAGSSRQAVVNLTAGQSQSSIITALNAELLNVYTEQHQLSTALTAGGPAANGATTFSALGLGVAAGDTISISGTLRSGASVSNSYTVLDPAVDTVSSLLTAIQSAFNQEVTATIDVAGKITLTDVSTGDSQQTIGLTANNQGGGTLSFGSDTIVTDGRYALSAQAVISGTGIAIESKSYGSASGFTIAQSVDGLGIVNQSIAGTDVAATINGLAANGTGQLLIGTSGNIDGLSLLYTGSATGAVGDLSVGVGVAAGFDGLLEMYANPVTGLIQNTMQSDQASFDTLTAKMDNLTVLMEQQRVSLTTQFTHMQQAMASLQNSSSFMSQAYGLASAVNA
;
A
#
# COMPACT_ATOMS: atom_id res chain seq x y z
N MET A 1 -84.64 19.70 -66.66
CA MET A 1 -85.45 18.70 -65.93
C MET A 1 -84.85 17.34 -66.27
N ALA A 2 -84.10 16.63 -65.43
CA ALA A 2 -84.37 16.22 -64.06
C ALA A 2 -83.12 16.28 -63.17
N VAL A 3 -82.46 17.44 -63.17
CA VAL A 3 -81.69 17.93 -62.03
C VAL A 3 -82.72 18.32 -60.97
N THR A 4 -83.01 17.44 -60.01
CA THR A 4 -83.59 17.78 -58.69
C THR A 4 -83.82 16.56 -57.78
N SER A 5 -83.88 15.32 -58.29
CA SER A 5 -84.05 14.13 -57.42
C SER A 5 -82.72 13.48 -56.96
N SER A 6 -81.60 13.80 -57.63
CA SER A 6 -80.29 13.19 -57.34
C SER A 6 -79.45 13.92 -56.28
N ILE A 7 -79.85 15.11 -55.82
CA ILE A 7 -79.00 15.95 -54.95
C ILE A 7 -79.33 15.74 -53.45
N ALA A 8 -80.59 15.43 -53.11
CA ALA A 8 -80.98 15.16 -51.72
C ALA A 8 -80.49 13.80 -51.20
N SER A 9 -80.24 12.82 -52.08
CA SER A 9 -79.74 11.47 -51.73
C SER A 9 -78.21 11.35 -51.71
N ILE A 10 -77.47 12.30 -52.29
CA ILE A 10 -75.99 12.31 -52.24
C ILE A 10 -75.49 13.10 -51.01
N ILE A 11 -76.24 14.12 -50.57
CA ILE A 11 -75.81 15.01 -49.48
C ILE A 11 -76.16 14.46 -48.08
N SER A 12 -77.12 13.53 -47.95
CA SER A 12 -77.47 12.91 -46.67
C SER A 12 -76.77 11.57 -46.40
N GLY A 13 -76.16 10.95 -47.42
CA GLY A 13 -75.45 9.67 -47.32
C GLY A 13 -73.91 9.75 -47.23
N GLN A 14 -73.30 10.92 -47.47
CA GLN A 14 -71.84 11.14 -47.37
C GLN A 14 -71.41 11.94 -46.13
N VAL A 15 -72.34 12.25 -45.22
CA VAL A 15 -72.08 12.99 -43.97
C VAL A 15 -71.73 12.03 -42.80
N ALA A 16 -71.55 10.73 -43.07
CA ALA A 16 -70.95 9.79 -42.13
C ALA A 16 -69.47 9.55 -42.48
N GLY A 17 -68.60 10.41 -41.94
CA GLY A 17 -67.17 10.10 -41.76
C GLY A 17 -66.21 10.48 -42.87
N PHE A 18 -66.07 11.76 -43.23
CA PHE A 18 -64.80 12.20 -43.83
C PHE A 18 -63.74 12.15 -42.72
N ASP A 19 -62.91 11.10 -42.74
CA ASP A 19 -61.82 10.90 -41.79
C ASP A 19 -60.67 11.89 -42.07
N ALA A 20 -60.88 13.13 -41.66
CA ALA A 20 -59.87 14.18 -41.75
C ALA A 20 -58.59 13.82 -40.99
N GLN A 21 -58.70 12.99 -39.93
CA GLN A 21 -57.53 12.50 -39.21
C GLN A 21 -56.74 11.49 -40.06
N GLY A 22 -57.40 10.51 -40.66
CA GLY A 22 -56.79 9.55 -41.58
C GLY A 22 -56.16 10.18 -42.82
N ALA A 23 -56.74 11.25 -43.37
CA ALA A 23 -56.16 11.99 -44.50
C ALA A 23 -54.90 12.79 -44.11
N VAL A 24 -54.90 13.43 -42.93
CA VAL A 24 -53.72 14.11 -42.38
C VAL A 24 -52.61 13.08 -42.08
N ASP A 25 -52.95 11.95 -41.47
CA ASP A 25 -51.99 10.89 -41.18
C ASP A 25 -51.37 10.26 -42.42
N GLY A 26 -52.15 10.07 -43.50
CA GLY A 26 -51.65 9.61 -44.79
C GLY A 26 -50.65 10.59 -45.43
N LEU A 27 -50.89 11.90 -45.30
CA LEU A 27 -50.00 12.95 -45.82
C LEU A 27 -48.71 13.12 -45.00
N LEU A 28 -48.73 12.76 -43.72
CA LEU A 28 -47.53 12.73 -42.87
C LEU A 28 -46.72 11.42 -43.00
N GLY A 29 -47.24 10.43 -43.74
CA GLY A 29 -46.65 9.10 -43.89
C GLY A 29 -45.19 9.09 -44.39
N ILE A 30 -44.81 10.00 -45.30
CA ILE A 30 -43.43 10.10 -45.82
C ILE A 30 -42.44 10.50 -44.71
N ARG A 31 -42.80 11.47 -43.85
CA ARG A 31 -41.93 11.90 -42.75
C ARG A 31 -41.86 10.84 -41.65
N LYS A 32 -42.98 10.17 -41.34
CA LYS A 32 -43.00 9.02 -40.42
C LYS A 32 -42.09 7.89 -40.93
N PHE A 33 -42.09 7.62 -42.23
CA PHE A 33 -41.18 6.66 -42.86
C PHE A 33 -39.71 7.10 -42.73
N GLU A 34 -39.39 8.36 -43.02
CA GLU A 34 -38.02 8.89 -42.89
C GLU A 34 -37.50 8.80 -41.44
N ILE A 35 -38.31 9.20 -40.46
CA ILE A 35 -37.99 9.05 -39.02
C ILE A 35 -37.76 7.57 -38.69
N SER A 36 -38.64 6.66 -39.16
CA SER A 36 -38.46 5.22 -38.94
C SER A 36 -37.14 4.69 -39.54
N GLN A 37 -36.72 5.19 -40.70
CA GLN A 37 -35.44 4.81 -41.31
C GLN A 37 -34.23 5.39 -40.55
N LEU A 38 -34.35 6.59 -39.97
CA LEU A 38 -33.31 7.16 -39.10
C LEU A 38 -33.23 6.42 -37.76
N GLN A 39 -34.38 6.03 -37.19
CA GLN A 39 -34.43 5.21 -35.98
C GLN A 39 -33.72 3.87 -36.19
N LYS A 40 -34.00 3.18 -37.30
CA LYS A 40 -33.27 1.93 -37.64
C LYS A 40 -31.75 2.12 -37.75
N LYS A 41 -31.29 3.30 -38.21
CA LYS A 41 -29.86 3.62 -38.24
C LYS A 41 -29.30 3.86 -36.85
N GLN A 42 -30.07 4.49 -35.95
CA GLN A 42 -29.68 4.62 -34.54
C GLN A 42 -29.58 3.26 -33.85
N ASP A 43 -30.60 2.41 -34.01
CA ASP A 43 -30.61 1.07 -33.42
C ASP A 43 -29.39 0.26 -33.90
N ALA A 44 -29.00 0.40 -35.17
CA ALA A 44 -27.79 -0.22 -35.71
C ALA A 44 -26.49 0.35 -35.11
N ILE A 45 -26.40 1.66 -34.88
CA ILE A 45 -25.25 2.28 -34.20
C ILE A 45 -25.17 1.83 -32.75
N THR A 46 -26.28 1.80 -32.01
CA THR A 46 -26.32 1.32 -30.63
C THR A 46 -25.89 -0.14 -30.54
N ALA A 47 -26.40 -1.01 -31.41
CA ALA A 47 -25.96 -2.41 -31.48
C ALA A 47 -24.46 -2.54 -31.78
N ARG A 48 -23.90 -1.65 -32.62
CA ARG A 48 -22.47 -1.59 -32.92
C ARG A 48 -21.65 -1.13 -31.71
N GLN A 49 -22.10 -0.10 -31.00
CA GLN A 49 -21.46 0.37 -29.76
C GLN A 49 -21.46 -0.72 -28.68
N ASP A 50 -22.58 -1.42 -28.49
CA ASP A 50 -22.70 -2.52 -27.53
C ASP A 50 -21.73 -3.67 -27.88
N ALA A 51 -21.64 -4.03 -29.16
CA ALA A 51 -20.69 -5.04 -29.63
C ALA A 51 -19.23 -4.63 -29.39
N PHE A 52 -18.87 -3.37 -29.68
CA PHE A 52 -17.53 -2.86 -29.39
C PHE A 52 -17.24 -2.79 -27.89
N LEU A 53 -18.23 -2.44 -27.06
CA LEU A 53 -18.08 -2.43 -25.61
C LEU A 53 -17.78 -3.84 -25.07
N GLN A 54 -18.45 -4.87 -25.58
CA GLN A 54 -18.17 -6.27 -25.22
C GLN A 54 -16.74 -6.67 -25.61
N VAL A 55 -16.30 -6.34 -26.83
CA VAL A 55 -14.92 -6.58 -27.28
C VAL A 55 -13.92 -5.82 -26.41
N ASN A 56 -14.19 -4.54 -26.10
CA ASN A 56 -13.32 -3.72 -25.25
C ASN A 56 -13.15 -4.31 -23.85
N ASN A 57 -14.24 -4.77 -23.24
CA ASN A 57 -14.21 -5.39 -21.91
C ASN A 57 -13.43 -6.71 -21.93
N ALA A 58 -13.61 -7.54 -22.96
CA ALA A 58 -12.86 -8.78 -23.12
C ALA A 58 -11.35 -8.51 -23.35
N VAL A 59 -11.01 -7.55 -24.20
CA VAL A 59 -9.62 -7.13 -24.44
C VAL A 59 -8.98 -6.57 -23.16
N SER A 60 -9.72 -5.77 -22.39
CA SER A 60 -9.26 -5.23 -21.11
C SER A 60 -9.04 -6.33 -20.06
N SER A 61 -9.90 -7.35 -20.04
CA SER A 61 -9.77 -8.52 -19.16
C SER A 61 -8.55 -9.38 -19.53
N LEU A 62 -8.34 -9.62 -20.82
CA LEU A 62 -7.12 -10.28 -21.31
C LEU A 62 -5.87 -9.47 -20.96
N ARG A 63 -5.90 -8.15 -21.16
CA ARG A 63 -4.79 -7.27 -20.79
C ARG A 63 -4.47 -7.36 -19.30
N THR A 64 -5.48 -7.30 -18.44
CA THR A 64 -5.29 -7.41 -16.98
C THR A 64 -4.64 -8.74 -16.58
N THR A 65 -5.10 -9.83 -17.19
CA THR A 65 -4.53 -11.17 -16.96
C THR A 65 -3.09 -11.25 -17.48
N ALA A 66 -2.82 -10.68 -18.64
CA ALA A 66 -1.47 -10.62 -19.21
C ALA A 66 -0.51 -9.79 -18.35
N ILE A 67 -0.94 -8.66 -17.77
CA ILE A 67 -0.12 -7.87 -16.85
C ILE A 67 0.28 -8.70 -15.63
N GLY A 68 -0.68 -9.42 -15.02
CA GLY A 68 -0.39 -10.31 -13.89
C GLY A 68 0.63 -11.40 -14.26
N MET A 69 0.55 -11.94 -15.47
CA MET A 69 1.51 -12.93 -15.98
C MET A 69 2.83 -12.35 -16.48
N ALA A 70 2.93 -11.03 -16.68
CA ALA A 70 4.17 -10.36 -17.06
C ALA A 70 5.06 -10.08 -15.85
N ASP A 71 4.49 -10.05 -14.64
CA ASP A 71 5.23 -9.83 -13.40
C ASP A 71 6.05 -11.06 -13.00
N LYS A 72 7.36 -11.00 -13.24
CA LYS A 72 8.31 -12.06 -12.90
C LYS A 72 8.34 -12.42 -11.41
N THR A 73 8.08 -11.48 -10.52
CA THR A 73 8.13 -11.67 -9.07
C THR A 73 6.86 -12.30 -8.53
N ALA A 74 5.71 -11.96 -9.11
CA ALA A 74 4.41 -12.51 -8.75
C ALA A 74 4.03 -13.76 -9.55
N PHE A 75 4.80 -14.11 -10.60
CA PHE A 75 4.46 -15.22 -11.50
C PHE A 75 4.31 -16.56 -10.78
N PHE A 76 5.20 -16.84 -9.82
CA PHE A 76 5.14 -18.06 -9.02
C PHE A 76 4.50 -17.79 -7.67
N GLY A 77 3.39 -18.47 -7.41
CA GLY A 77 3.03 -18.85 -6.06
C GLY A 77 3.94 -19.99 -5.61
N TYR A 78 4.39 -19.95 -4.36
CA TYR A 78 5.08 -21.09 -3.75
C TYR A 78 4.18 -21.72 -2.72
N THR A 79 4.30 -23.03 -2.57
CA THR A 79 3.64 -23.78 -1.51
C THR A 79 4.69 -24.53 -0.70
N ALA A 80 4.45 -24.62 0.60
CA ALA A 80 5.30 -25.37 1.51
C ALA A 80 4.57 -26.66 1.90
N SER A 81 5.17 -27.79 1.55
CA SER A 81 4.73 -29.11 1.97
C SER A 81 5.53 -29.56 3.19
N LEU A 82 4.84 -30.16 4.17
CA LEU A 82 5.46 -30.64 5.40
C LEU A 82 5.36 -32.16 5.46
N ALA A 83 6.50 -32.83 5.60
CA ALA A 83 6.58 -34.27 5.80
C ALA A 83 7.23 -34.59 7.15
N SER A 84 6.62 -35.49 7.92
CA SER A 84 7.18 -35.95 9.18
C SER A 84 8.14 -37.11 8.96
N SER A 85 9.24 -37.14 9.71
CA SER A 85 10.12 -38.31 9.81
C SER A 85 9.52 -39.47 10.60
N SER A 86 8.37 -39.27 11.26
CA SER A 86 7.65 -40.27 12.05
C SER A 86 6.37 -40.72 11.36
N SER A 87 6.07 -42.02 11.44
CA SER A 87 4.81 -42.59 10.95
C SER A 87 3.63 -42.39 11.89
N THR A 88 3.85 -41.94 13.13
CA THR A 88 2.79 -41.79 14.16
C THR A 88 2.47 -40.34 14.48
N VAL A 89 3.37 -39.41 14.18
CA VAL A 89 3.20 -37.97 14.43
C VAL A 89 3.19 -37.26 13.09
N SER A 90 2.07 -36.63 12.73
CA SER A 90 1.95 -35.84 11.51
C SER A 90 2.64 -34.49 11.67
N ALA A 91 3.22 -33.95 10.60
CA ALA A 91 3.89 -32.64 10.69
C ALA A 91 2.93 -31.51 11.12
N SER A 92 1.67 -31.56 10.67
CA SER A 92 0.63 -30.57 10.99
C SER A 92 0.19 -30.53 12.46
N THR A 93 0.54 -31.55 13.26
CA THR A 93 0.32 -31.52 14.72
C THR A 93 1.43 -30.76 15.44
N LEU A 94 2.63 -30.71 14.86
CA LEU A 94 3.79 -30.01 15.42
C LEU A 94 3.83 -28.54 14.97
N MET A 95 3.60 -28.28 13.69
CA MET A 95 3.65 -26.94 13.12
C MET A 95 2.84 -26.80 11.83
N ASP A 96 2.44 -25.56 11.52
CA ASP A 96 1.98 -25.16 10.19
C ASP A 96 2.95 -24.14 9.58
N VAL A 97 2.81 -23.94 8.28
CA VAL A 97 3.59 -22.98 7.49
C VAL A 97 2.67 -22.15 6.62
N SER A 98 2.96 -20.86 6.50
CA SER A 98 2.21 -19.92 5.66
C SER A 98 3.09 -18.78 5.17
N GLY A 99 2.54 -17.90 4.31
CA GLY A 99 3.21 -16.66 3.92
C GLY A 99 4.32 -16.81 2.88
N THR A 100 4.30 -17.86 2.06
CA THR A 100 5.32 -18.28 1.07
C THR A 100 5.44 -17.38 -0.17
N SER A 101 5.25 -16.07 -0.06
CA SER A 101 5.51 -15.12 -1.16
C SER A 101 6.95 -14.60 -1.09
N GLY A 102 7.60 -14.45 -2.25
CA GLY A 102 8.97 -13.93 -2.31
C GLY A 102 10.06 -14.86 -1.79
N VAL A 103 9.73 -16.13 -1.55
CA VAL A 103 10.68 -17.19 -1.20
C VAL A 103 11.34 -17.79 -2.44
N THR A 104 12.51 -18.39 -2.23
CA THR A 104 13.13 -19.29 -3.21
C THR A 104 12.77 -20.73 -2.85
N ALA A 105 12.60 -21.58 -3.87
CA ALA A 105 12.40 -23.01 -3.65
C ALA A 105 13.58 -23.62 -2.86
N GLY A 106 13.27 -24.54 -1.96
CA GLY A 106 14.26 -25.08 -1.03
C GLY A 106 13.68 -26.09 -0.06
N GLN A 107 14.57 -26.89 0.54
CA GLN A 107 14.23 -27.86 1.57
C GLN A 107 14.88 -27.47 2.88
N HIS A 108 14.11 -27.60 3.96
CA HIS A 108 14.55 -27.30 5.32
C HIS A 108 14.16 -28.42 6.28
N ASN A 109 15.09 -28.81 7.14
CA ASN A 109 14.86 -29.77 8.21
C ASN A 109 14.59 -29.01 9.51
N ILE A 110 13.40 -29.19 10.06
CA ILE A 110 12.93 -28.44 11.24
C ILE A 110 12.67 -29.39 12.39
N ILE A 111 13.19 -29.08 13.57
CA ILE A 111 12.91 -29.80 14.82
C ILE A 111 12.33 -28.81 15.82
N VAL A 112 11.10 -29.07 16.28
CA VAL A 112 10.45 -28.26 17.32
C VAL A 112 10.76 -28.86 18.68
N SER A 113 11.79 -28.33 19.34
CA SER A 113 12.24 -28.85 20.65
C SER A 113 11.40 -28.32 21.80
N GLN A 114 10.89 -27.09 21.68
CA GLN A 114 10.08 -26.43 22.70
C GLN A 114 9.17 -25.39 22.05
N VAL A 115 7.94 -25.24 22.55
CA VAL A 115 7.03 -24.15 22.20
C VAL A 115 7.08 -23.03 23.25
N ALA A 116 6.87 -21.80 22.80
CA ALA A 116 6.76 -20.65 23.68
C ALA A 116 5.50 -20.77 24.55
N GLN A 117 5.60 -20.37 25.82
CA GLN A 117 4.50 -20.38 26.76
C GLN A 117 4.39 -19.05 27.48
N ALA A 118 3.15 -18.64 27.75
CA ALA A 118 2.85 -17.45 28.53
C ALA A 118 2.86 -17.79 30.02
N GLU A 119 3.39 -16.89 30.83
CA GLU A 119 3.41 -17.06 32.27
C GLU A 119 2.00 -16.99 32.85
N ARG A 120 1.68 -17.91 33.77
CA ARG A 120 0.44 -17.89 34.55
C ARG A 120 0.73 -18.10 36.02
N LEU A 121 0.32 -17.13 36.82
CA LEU A 121 0.43 -17.16 38.28
C LEU A 121 -0.95 -17.20 38.91
N SER A 122 -1.07 -17.80 40.08
CA SER A 122 -2.29 -17.83 40.87
C SER A 122 -1.99 -17.58 42.33
N SER A 123 -2.98 -17.06 43.07
CA SER A 123 -2.97 -17.11 44.53
C SER A 123 -2.65 -18.53 45.03
N SER A 124 -1.72 -18.68 45.97
CA SER A 124 -1.31 -20.02 46.45
C SER A 124 -2.44 -20.81 47.12
N VAL A 125 -3.32 -20.10 47.81
CA VAL A 125 -4.50 -20.61 48.50
C VAL A 125 -5.66 -19.64 48.31
N ALA A 126 -6.83 -19.96 48.89
CA ALA A 126 -7.97 -19.07 48.94
C ALA A 126 -7.58 -17.67 49.42
N VAL A 127 -7.98 -16.64 48.66
CA VAL A 127 -7.80 -15.24 49.06
C VAL A 127 -8.61 -14.96 50.32
N LYS A 128 -8.02 -14.18 51.23
CA LYS A 128 -8.61 -13.83 52.53
C LYS A 128 -9.02 -12.36 52.58
N ASP A 129 -9.93 -12.05 53.48
CA ASP A 129 -10.25 -10.66 53.85
C ASP A 129 -9.24 -10.09 54.86
N GLY A 130 -9.45 -8.84 55.28
CA GLY A 130 -8.62 -8.14 56.27
C GLY A 130 -8.65 -8.75 57.68
N THR A 131 -9.56 -9.70 57.96
CA THR A 131 -9.58 -10.48 59.21
C THR A 131 -8.80 -11.80 59.10
N GLY A 132 -8.30 -12.13 57.91
CA GLY A 132 -7.63 -13.41 57.63
C GLY A 132 -8.59 -14.56 57.33
N THR A 133 -9.89 -14.29 57.14
CA THR A 133 -10.90 -15.31 56.80
C THR A 133 -10.98 -15.47 55.29
N ALA A 134 -11.07 -16.71 54.80
CA ALA A 134 -11.20 -16.97 53.37
C ALA A 134 -12.48 -16.32 52.81
N THR A 135 -12.38 -15.66 51.66
CA THR A 135 -13.52 -14.94 51.10
C THR A 135 -14.66 -15.89 50.69
N ALA A 136 -15.88 -15.55 51.09
CA ALA A 136 -17.07 -16.32 50.76
C ALA A 136 -17.65 -15.97 49.37
N SER A 137 -17.23 -14.85 48.77
CA SER A 137 -17.67 -14.41 47.44
C SER A 137 -16.62 -13.51 46.77
N ALA A 138 -16.51 -13.57 45.44
CA ALA A 138 -15.65 -12.69 44.65
C ALA A 138 -16.09 -11.21 44.70
N SER A 139 -17.37 -10.96 44.99
CA SER A 139 -17.99 -9.63 45.00
C SER A 139 -17.96 -8.94 46.36
N THR A 140 -17.56 -9.64 47.43
CA THR A 140 -17.48 -9.07 48.78
C THR A 140 -16.19 -8.26 48.92
N ALA A 141 -16.27 -7.06 49.50
CA ALA A 141 -15.11 -6.23 49.78
C ALA A 141 -14.12 -6.97 50.70
N LEU A 142 -12.84 -6.96 50.33
CA LEU A 142 -11.79 -7.66 51.08
C LEU A 142 -11.36 -6.90 52.33
N ASN A 143 -11.71 -5.61 52.48
CA ASN A 143 -11.32 -4.76 53.61
C ASN A 143 -9.80 -4.69 53.85
N ILE A 144 -9.00 -4.74 52.77
CA ILE A 144 -7.55 -4.55 52.77
C ILE A 144 -7.19 -3.33 51.92
N SER A 145 -6.04 -2.71 52.16
CA SER A 145 -5.55 -1.60 51.34
C SER A 145 -4.03 -1.61 51.21
N GLY A 146 -3.54 -1.16 50.06
CA GLY A 146 -2.12 -1.16 49.73
C GLY A 146 -1.90 -1.02 48.24
N SER A 147 -0.66 -1.20 47.79
CA SER A 147 -0.33 -1.15 46.38
C SER A 147 0.81 -2.09 46.02
N PHE A 148 0.83 -2.54 44.78
CA PHE A 148 1.92 -3.34 44.24
C PHE A 148 2.19 -2.96 42.78
N LEU A 149 3.34 -3.38 42.27
CA LEU A 149 3.75 -3.17 40.89
C LEU A 149 3.50 -4.45 40.07
N LEU A 150 2.77 -4.30 38.97
CA LEU A 150 2.52 -5.33 37.98
C LEU A 150 3.06 -4.85 36.63
N ALA A 151 4.06 -5.54 36.09
CA ALA A 151 4.75 -5.16 34.85
C ALA A 151 5.24 -3.69 34.85
N GLY A 152 5.65 -3.16 36.02
CA GLY A 152 6.09 -1.78 36.19
C GLY A 152 4.96 -0.75 36.46
N THR A 153 3.70 -1.16 36.38
CA THR A 153 2.52 -0.31 36.64
C THR A 153 1.97 -0.53 38.05
N THR A 154 1.63 0.55 38.75
CA THR A 154 1.06 0.47 40.09
C THR A 154 -0.40 0.03 40.06
N VAL A 155 -0.70 -1.07 40.75
CA VAL A 155 -2.05 -1.51 41.08
C VAL A 155 -2.34 -1.10 42.52
N THR A 156 -3.33 -0.23 42.70
CA THR A 156 -3.78 0.24 44.02
C THR A 156 -5.05 -0.50 44.43
N ILE A 157 -5.09 -0.94 45.69
CA ILE A 157 -6.25 -1.61 46.30
C ILE A 157 -6.74 -0.79 47.48
N THR A 158 -8.06 -0.57 47.52
CA THR A 158 -8.76 0.15 48.57
C THR A 158 -9.63 -0.80 49.41
N THR A 159 -10.04 -0.37 50.59
CA THR A 159 -10.83 -1.21 51.51
C THR A 159 -12.20 -1.62 50.97
N SER A 160 -12.75 -0.87 50.02
CA SER A 160 -14.00 -1.20 49.32
C SER A 160 -13.83 -2.22 48.19
N ASP A 161 -12.60 -2.54 47.80
CA ASP A 161 -12.36 -3.42 46.65
C ASP A 161 -12.62 -4.88 46.97
N SER A 162 -13.40 -5.51 46.09
CA SER A 162 -13.61 -6.95 46.03
C SER A 162 -12.59 -7.60 45.08
N LEU A 163 -12.54 -8.94 45.02
CA LEU A 163 -11.72 -9.63 44.03
C LEU A 163 -12.14 -9.27 42.60
N ASP A 164 -13.44 -9.13 42.36
CA ASP A 164 -13.98 -8.69 41.07
C ASP A 164 -13.45 -7.30 40.69
N ASN A 165 -13.44 -6.36 41.63
CA ASN A 165 -12.89 -5.02 41.41
C ASN A 165 -11.39 -5.06 41.09
N ILE A 166 -10.63 -5.89 41.81
CA ILE A 166 -9.18 -6.02 41.60
C ILE A 166 -8.88 -6.61 40.23
N ALA A 167 -9.57 -7.69 39.85
CA ALA A 167 -9.41 -8.30 38.52
C ALA A 167 -9.83 -7.32 37.40
N ALA A 168 -10.93 -6.59 37.59
CA ALA A 168 -11.38 -5.57 36.65
C ALA A 168 -10.37 -4.42 36.52
N ASN A 169 -9.80 -3.94 37.63
CA ASN A 169 -8.79 -2.88 37.62
C ASN A 169 -7.53 -3.32 36.88
N ILE A 170 -7.03 -4.54 37.14
CA ILE A 170 -5.87 -5.08 36.42
C ILE A 170 -6.17 -5.19 34.91
N ASN A 171 -7.34 -5.71 34.54
CA ASN A 171 -7.74 -5.80 33.13
C ASN A 171 -7.91 -4.42 32.48
N GLN A 172 -8.37 -3.42 33.23
CA GLN A 172 -8.49 -2.04 32.75
C GLN A 172 -7.11 -1.40 32.51
N LEU A 173 -6.13 -1.67 33.37
CA LEU A 173 -4.73 -1.26 33.19
C LEU A 173 -4.07 -1.99 32.01
N ASN A 174 -4.64 -3.11 31.56
CA ASN A 174 -4.20 -3.84 30.38
C ASN A 174 -4.87 -3.35 29.07
N THR A 175 -5.25 -2.07 28.99
CA THR A 175 -5.85 -1.46 27.79
C THR A 175 -5.13 -0.18 27.39
N GLY A 176 -5.23 0.20 26.11
CA GLY A 176 -4.62 1.42 25.59
C GLY A 176 -3.12 1.28 25.27
N ALA A 177 -2.45 2.41 25.02
CA ALA A 177 -1.05 2.45 24.54
C ALA A 177 -0.01 2.06 25.63
N SER A 178 -0.42 2.01 26.89
CA SER A 178 0.41 1.62 28.04
C SER A 178 -0.12 0.36 28.73
N ALA A 179 -0.69 -0.55 27.96
CA ALA A 179 -1.22 -1.81 28.48
C ALA A 179 -0.14 -2.60 29.23
N THR A 180 -0.50 -3.14 30.39
CA THR A 180 0.41 -3.94 31.24
C THR A 180 0.85 -5.26 30.64
N GLY A 181 0.13 -5.78 29.63
CA GLY A 181 0.37 -7.11 29.03
C GLY A 181 -0.04 -8.27 29.92
N VAL A 182 -0.84 -8.02 30.97
CA VAL A 182 -1.27 -9.00 31.95
C VAL A 182 -2.78 -8.94 32.15
N SER A 183 -3.44 -10.07 31.90
CA SER A 183 -4.86 -10.27 32.15
C SER A 183 -5.11 -10.97 33.49
N ALA A 184 -6.15 -10.54 34.21
CA ALA A 184 -6.58 -11.10 35.48
C ALA A 184 -7.93 -11.80 35.36
N SER A 185 -8.06 -12.94 36.04
CA SER A 185 -9.31 -13.72 36.13
C SER A 185 -9.46 -14.33 37.52
N ILE A 186 -10.69 -14.72 37.87
CA ILE A 186 -10.99 -15.32 39.17
C ILE A 186 -11.45 -16.75 38.96
N MET A 187 -10.91 -17.67 39.74
CA MET A 187 -11.29 -19.08 39.74
C MET A 187 -11.87 -19.47 41.09
N LYS A 188 -13.08 -20.02 41.10
CA LYS A 188 -13.66 -20.71 42.27
C LYS A 188 -13.22 -22.18 42.24
N VAL A 189 -12.33 -22.56 43.15
CA VAL A 189 -11.82 -23.94 43.25
C VAL A 189 -12.76 -24.82 44.09
N ALA A 190 -13.31 -24.26 45.16
CA ALA A 190 -14.26 -24.90 46.06
C ALA A 190 -15.12 -23.85 46.79
N ASP A 191 -16.01 -24.27 47.69
CA ASP A 191 -16.71 -23.33 48.56
C ASP A 191 -15.72 -22.60 49.47
N ASN A 192 -15.82 -21.27 49.49
CA ASN A 192 -14.88 -20.35 50.16
C ASN A 192 -13.41 -20.50 49.68
N ASP A 193 -13.16 -20.98 48.46
CA ASP A 193 -11.84 -20.97 47.81
C ASP A 193 -11.93 -20.26 46.45
N PHE A 194 -11.66 -18.95 46.48
CA PHE A 194 -11.51 -18.10 45.29
C PHE A 194 -10.06 -17.68 45.13
N ARG A 195 -9.54 -17.80 43.91
CA ARG A 195 -8.16 -17.48 43.58
C ARG A 195 -8.11 -16.45 42.46
N LEU A 196 -7.24 -15.45 42.62
CA LEU A 196 -6.87 -14.55 41.54
C LEU A 196 -5.83 -15.26 40.66
N ILE A 197 -6.04 -15.22 39.35
CA ILE A 197 -5.13 -15.76 38.33
C ILE A 197 -4.69 -14.60 37.46
N LEU A 198 -3.38 -14.45 37.33
CA LEU A 198 -2.72 -13.49 36.45
C LEU A 198 -2.08 -14.26 35.30
N ALA A 199 -2.32 -13.84 34.07
CA ALA A 199 -1.77 -14.46 32.87
C ALA A 199 -1.15 -13.39 31.98
N SER A 200 0.05 -13.65 31.45
CA SER A 200 0.60 -12.82 30.39
C SER A 200 -0.20 -13.01 29.10
N ASP A 201 -0.44 -11.91 28.38
CA ASP A 201 -1.06 -11.97 27.05
C ASP A 201 -0.07 -12.44 25.97
N THR A 202 1.23 -12.37 26.27
CA THR A 202 2.31 -12.76 25.36
C THR A 202 3.05 -13.98 25.89
N THR A 203 3.48 -14.86 24.98
CA THR A 203 4.40 -15.94 25.30
C THR A 203 5.84 -15.45 25.39
N GLY A 204 6.74 -16.25 25.96
CA GLY A 204 8.18 -16.00 25.98
C GLY A 204 8.79 -16.08 27.38
N ALA A 205 10.11 -16.17 27.46
CA ALA A 205 10.85 -16.39 28.70
C ALA A 205 10.84 -15.19 29.67
N THR A 206 10.49 -14.00 29.19
CA THR A 206 10.45 -12.78 30.01
C THR A 206 9.30 -12.74 30.99
N GLY A 207 8.15 -13.38 30.68
CA GLY A 207 6.96 -13.36 31.51
C GLY A 207 6.50 -11.96 31.89
N PHE A 208 6.03 -11.77 33.13
CA PHE A 208 5.74 -10.46 33.71
C PHE A 208 6.30 -10.34 35.13
N THR A 209 6.62 -9.11 35.55
CA THR A 209 7.13 -8.87 36.91
C THR A 209 5.98 -8.56 37.87
N LEU A 210 5.94 -9.26 39.00
CA LEU A 210 5.06 -8.96 40.13
C LEU A 210 5.91 -8.63 41.35
N THR A 211 5.85 -7.39 41.84
CA THR A 211 6.65 -6.93 42.98
C THR A 211 5.86 -5.98 43.87
N GLY A 212 6.20 -5.92 45.16
CA GLY A 212 5.57 -4.99 46.10
C GLY A 212 5.64 -5.53 47.51
N ALA A 213 6.20 -4.74 48.44
CA ALA A 213 6.34 -5.15 49.84
C ALA A 213 5.00 -5.46 50.50
N ASP A 214 3.91 -4.83 50.02
CA ASP A 214 2.56 -5.09 50.52
C ASP A 214 2.08 -6.51 50.18
N LEU A 215 2.57 -7.16 49.11
CA LEU A 215 2.20 -8.52 48.73
C LEU A 215 2.88 -9.60 49.59
N ASP A 216 4.00 -9.28 50.23
CA ASP A 216 4.77 -10.25 51.02
C ASP A 216 4.06 -10.63 52.32
N ALA A 217 4.53 -11.70 52.99
CA ALA A 217 3.84 -12.28 54.16
C ALA A 217 3.64 -11.29 55.34
N ALA A 218 4.41 -10.21 55.41
CA ALA A 218 4.28 -9.15 56.41
C ALA A 218 3.59 -7.87 55.89
N GLY A 219 3.23 -7.84 54.61
CA GLY A 219 2.62 -6.70 53.94
C GLY A 219 1.10 -6.62 54.13
N THR A 220 0.52 -5.46 53.82
CA THR A 220 -0.92 -5.20 54.02
C THR A 220 -1.83 -5.95 53.05
N LEU A 221 -1.29 -6.42 51.91
CA LEU A 221 -1.97 -7.20 50.89
C LEU A 221 -1.61 -8.70 50.96
N ALA A 222 -0.99 -9.17 52.04
CA ALA A 222 -0.60 -10.58 52.21
C ALA A 222 -1.77 -11.56 52.00
N SER A 223 -3.00 -11.12 52.31
CA SER A 223 -4.25 -11.86 52.15
C SER A 223 -4.62 -12.18 50.69
N LEU A 224 -4.00 -11.54 49.69
CA LEU A 224 -4.14 -11.90 48.27
C LEU A 224 -3.38 -13.18 47.90
N GLN A 225 -2.48 -13.63 48.78
CA GLN A 225 -1.71 -14.86 48.62
C GLN A 225 -0.85 -14.88 47.33
N LEU A 226 -0.32 -13.70 46.99
CA LEU A 226 0.51 -13.42 45.80
C LEU A 226 1.93 -12.95 46.16
N GLY A 227 2.45 -13.35 47.33
CA GLY A 227 3.78 -12.93 47.79
C GLY A 227 4.92 -13.46 46.91
N ALA A 228 6.12 -12.91 47.07
CA ALA A 228 7.28 -13.36 46.32
C ALA A 228 7.67 -14.82 46.64
N THR A 229 8.42 -15.46 45.74
CA THR A 229 8.95 -16.83 45.95
C THR A 229 9.77 -16.89 47.25
N GLY A 230 9.53 -17.91 48.08
CA GLY A 230 10.17 -18.08 49.38
C GLY A 230 9.37 -17.52 50.57
N GLN A 231 8.31 -16.75 50.31
CA GLN A 231 7.39 -16.25 51.34
C GLN A 231 6.31 -17.29 51.69
N ALA A 232 5.78 -17.23 52.93
CA ALA A 232 4.72 -18.15 53.38
C ALA A 232 3.41 -18.02 52.56
N ASN A 233 3.20 -16.85 51.95
CA ASN A 233 2.06 -16.54 51.09
C ASN A 233 2.45 -16.44 49.60
N ALA A 234 3.57 -17.07 49.21
CA ALA A 234 4.09 -17.00 47.84
C ALA A 234 3.01 -17.37 46.81
N PHE A 235 2.98 -16.71 45.65
CA PHE A 235 2.11 -17.13 44.55
C PHE A 235 2.42 -18.58 44.10
N GLN A 236 1.45 -19.22 43.46
CA GLN A 236 1.62 -20.50 42.75
C GLN A 236 1.86 -20.25 41.26
N SER A 237 2.93 -20.79 40.70
CA SER A 237 3.14 -20.81 39.25
C SER A 237 2.33 -21.97 38.64
N LEU A 238 1.35 -21.63 37.79
CA LEU A 238 0.56 -22.59 37.03
C LEU A 238 1.23 -22.95 35.69
N GLN A 239 1.93 -21.98 35.11
CA GLN A 239 2.65 -22.13 33.85
C GLN A 239 3.84 -21.18 33.86
N THR A 240 5.04 -21.71 33.61
CA THR A 240 6.26 -20.90 33.53
C THR A 240 6.39 -20.27 32.15
N ALA A 241 6.80 -19.00 32.12
CA ALA A 241 7.21 -18.34 30.89
C ALA A 241 8.41 -19.06 30.27
N GLN A 242 8.35 -19.31 28.97
CA GLN A 242 9.46 -19.91 28.22
C GLN A 242 9.38 -19.52 26.75
N ASP A 243 10.54 -19.42 26.10
CA ASP A 243 10.65 -19.20 24.66
C ASP A 243 10.43 -20.49 23.86
N ALA A 244 10.02 -20.34 22.61
CA ALA A 244 10.12 -21.41 21.62
C ALA A 244 11.59 -21.68 21.32
N ASN A 245 11.94 -22.95 21.18
CA ASN A 245 13.28 -23.40 20.76
C ASN A 245 13.11 -24.37 19.59
N ILE A 246 13.59 -23.95 18.42
CA ILE A 246 13.53 -24.73 17.19
C ILE A 246 14.90 -24.82 16.55
N SER A 247 15.15 -25.92 15.83
CA SER A 247 16.31 -26.04 14.97
C SER A 247 15.87 -26.04 13.51
N ILE A 248 16.51 -25.21 12.68
CA ILE A 248 16.33 -25.17 11.23
C ILE A 248 17.68 -25.51 10.60
N ASP A 249 17.75 -26.60 9.85
CA ASP A 249 18.98 -27.11 9.20
C ASP A 249 20.17 -27.28 10.17
N GLY A 250 19.87 -27.63 11.42
CA GLY A 250 20.87 -27.81 12.48
C GLY A 250 21.24 -26.53 13.24
N LEU A 251 20.73 -25.37 12.84
CA LEU A 251 20.90 -24.10 13.56
C LEU A 251 19.78 -23.91 14.58
N ALA A 252 20.12 -23.83 15.86
CA ALA A 252 19.15 -23.60 16.93
C ALA A 252 18.81 -22.10 17.04
N ILE A 253 17.53 -21.77 17.09
CA ILE A 253 17.02 -20.41 17.26
C ILE A 253 15.95 -20.38 18.35
N THR A 254 15.90 -19.26 19.08
CA THR A 254 14.91 -19.00 20.14
C THR A 254 14.02 -17.82 19.79
N ARG A 255 12.73 -17.91 20.11
CA ARG A 255 11.76 -16.83 19.89
C ARG A 255 10.75 -16.77 21.02
N SER A 256 10.31 -15.55 21.37
CA SER A 256 9.28 -15.34 22.38
C SER A 256 7.89 -15.77 21.91
N SER A 257 7.65 -15.88 20.60
CA SER A 257 6.35 -16.25 20.02
C SER A 257 6.38 -17.63 19.35
N ASN A 258 5.22 -18.31 19.34
CA ASN A 258 4.99 -19.50 18.53
C ASN A 258 4.72 -19.18 17.04
N THR A 259 4.50 -17.91 16.71
CA THR A 259 4.44 -17.45 15.31
C THR A 259 5.75 -16.77 14.97
N ILE A 260 6.53 -17.41 14.11
CA ILE A 260 7.89 -17.00 13.75
C ILE A 260 7.88 -16.53 12.29
N THR A 261 8.14 -15.25 12.06
CA THR A 261 8.08 -14.61 10.73
C THR A 261 9.44 -14.15 10.22
N ASP A 262 10.48 -14.24 11.05
CA ASP A 262 11.80 -13.64 10.84
C ASP A 262 12.92 -14.68 10.68
N ALA A 263 12.62 -15.97 10.84
CA ALA A 263 13.61 -17.03 10.73
C ALA A 263 13.98 -17.34 9.26
N LEU A 264 12.99 -17.33 8.38
CA LEU A 264 13.14 -17.55 6.95
C LEU A 264 12.39 -16.40 6.24
N SER A 265 13.07 -15.70 5.34
CA SER A 265 12.46 -14.57 4.62
C SER A 265 11.27 -15.05 3.80
N GLY A 266 10.10 -14.43 3.97
CA GLY A 266 8.87 -14.84 3.26
C GLY A 266 8.31 -16.18 3.74
N VAL A 267 8.60 -16.62 4.98
CA VAL A 267 7.96 -17.79 5.58
C VAL A 267 7.50 -17.46 7.00
N THR A 268 6.26 -17.81 7.31
CA THR A 268 5.71 -17.77 8.67
C THR A 268 5.53 -19.19 9.18
N LEU A 269 6.23 -19.53 10.26
CA LEU A 269 6.12 -20.79 10.96
C LEU A 269 5.19 -20.62 12.16
N SER A 270 4.17 -21.47 12.26
CA SER A 270 3.23 -21.48 13.38
C SER A 270 3.42 -22.76 14.17
N LEU A 271 4.08 -22.67 15.32
CA LEU A 271 4.37 -23.80 16.19
C LEU A 271 3.13 -24.18 17.02
N LYS A 272 2.84 -25.48 17.10
CA LYS A 272 1.69 -26.02 17.84
C LYS A 272 2.12 -26.92 18.99
N GLN A 273 3.05 -27.84 18.72
CA GLN A 273 3.53 -28.81 19.70
C GLN A 273 5.03 -29.07 19.50
N ALA A 274 5.69 -29.47 20.59
CA ALA A 274 7.10 -29.84 20.58
C ALA A 274 7.26 -31.36 20.59
N ASP A 275 8.14 -31.86 19.74
CA ASP A 275 8.66 -33.22 19.78
C ASP A 275 10.12 -33.19 19.28
N PRO A 276 11.10 -33.25 20.20
CA PRO A 276 12.52 -33.16 19.83
C PRO A 276 13.02 -34.40 19.08
N THR A 277 12.23 -35.47 18.97
CA THR A 277 12.60 -36.72 18.30
C THR A 277 12.13 -36.80 16.85
N VAL A 278 11.23 -35.89 16.44
CA VAL A 278 10.65 -35.85 15.10
C VAL A 278 11.24 -34.70 14.31
N THR A 279 11.73 -34.99 13.10
CA THR A 279 12.15 -33.98 12.13
C THR A 279 11.01 -33.74 11.14
N VAL A 280 10.62 -32.48 11.01
CA VAL A 280 9.72 -32.00 9.96
C VAL A 280 10.56 -31.58 8.76
N ASN A 281 10.44 -32.31 7.66
CA ASN A 281 11.03 -31.95 6.39
C ASN A 281 10.05 -31.00 5.68
N MET A 282 10.43 -29.74 5.56
CA MET A 282 9.69 -28.74 4.80
C MET A 282 10.27 -28.66 3.40
N ASN A 283 9.42 -28.82 2.39
CA ASN A 283 9.80 -28.59 1.00
C ASN A 283 8.96 -27.44 0.43
N ILE A 284 9.63 -26.35 0.07
CA ILE A 284 9.07 -25.18 -0.58
C ILE A 284 9.30 -25.33 -2.08
N ASP A 285 8.23 -25.39 -2.84
CA ASP A 285 8.28 -25.52 -4.30
C ASP A 285 7.21 -24.63 -4.96
N VAL A 286 7.29 -24.45 -6.27
CA VAL A 286 6.29 -23.76 -7.06
C VAL A 286 4.95 -24.48 -6.88
N ASP A 287 3.89 -23.70 -6.59
CA ASP A 287 2.54 -24.22 -6.57
C ASP A 287 2.09 -24.51 -8.00
N GLN A 288 2.27 -25.78 -8.41
CA GLN A 288 1.94 -26.25 -9.75
C GLN A 288 0.44 -26.09 -10.07
N GLN A 289 -0.43 -26.23 -9.07
CA GLN A 289 -1.87 -26.08 -9.27
C GLN A 289 -2.23 -24.61 -9.52
N ALA A 290 -1.68 -23.70 -8.72
CA ALA A 290 -1.85 -22.26 -8.93
C ALA A 290 -1.28 -21.81 -10.28
N LEU A 291 -0.09 -22.31 -10.66
CA LEU A 291 0.52 -22.00 -11.95
C LEU A 291 -0.36 -22.48 -13.13
N ARG A 292 -0.85 -23.72 -13.09
CA ARG A 292 -1.76 -24.25 -14.12
C ARG A 292 -3.06 -23.43 -14.22
N ALA A 293 -3.60 -22.99 -13.08
CA ALA A 293 -4.80 -22.16 -13.02
C ALA A 293 -4.56 -20.75 -13.58
N ASN A 294 -3.40 -20.15 -13.32
CA ASN A 294 -3.02 -18.86 -13.87
C ASN A 294 -2.91 -18.91 -15.40
N VAL A 295 -2.23 -19.93 -15.94
CA VAL A 295 -2.14 -20.14 -17.39
C VAL A 295 -3.52 -20.42 -18.00
N GLN A 296 -4.38 -21.18 -17.31
CA GLN A 296 -5.77 -21.39 -17.77
C GLN A 296 -6.54 -20.08 -17.86
N SER A 297 -6.43 -19.23 -16.86
CA SER A 297 -7.15 -17.95 -16.81
C SER A 297 -6.75 -17.05 -17.99
N PHE A 298 -5.47 -17.07 -18.37
CA PHE A 298 -4.99 -16.39 -19.58
C PHE A 298 -5.56 -16.98 -20.86
N VAL A 299 -5.55 -18.32 -20.98
CA VAL A 299 -6.15 -19.03 -22.11
C VAL A 299 -7.63 -18.70 -22.25
N ASP A 300 -8.37 -18.68 -21.15
CA ASP A 300 -9.80 -18.36 -21.12
C ASP A 300 -10.07 -16.91 -21.51
N ALA A 301 -9.29 -15.96 -20.99
CA ALA A 301 -9.40 -14.55 -21.34
C ALA A 301 -9.09 -14.31 -22.83
N TYR A 302 -8.08 -14.98 -23.37
CA TYR A 302 -7.76 -14.93 -24.80
C TYR A 302 -8.91 -15.51 -25.64
N ASN A 303 -9.41 -16.67 -25.24
CA ASN A 303 -10.49 -17.37 -25.94
C ASN A 303 -11.80 -16.59 -25.92
N SER A 304 -12.06 -15.82 -24.86
CA SER A 304 -13.20 -14.89 -24.77
C SER A 304 -13.14 -13.84 -25.88
N VAL A 305 -11.98 -13.18 -26.06
CA VAL A 305 -11.78 -12.20 -27.14
C VAL A 305 -11.91 -12.86 -28.51
N GLN A 306 -11.25 -14.01 -28.72
CA GLN A 306 -11.27 -14.71 -29.99
C GLN A 306 -12.67 -15.20 -30.38
N THR A 307 -13.47 -15.64 -29.40
CA THR A 307 -14.86 -16.07 -29.61
C THR A 307 -15.75 -14.90 -30.02
N LEU A 308 -15.67 -13.77 -29.31
CA LEU A 308 -16.42 -12.57 -29.65
C LEU A 308 -16.09 -12.09 -31.07
N ILE A 309 -14.81 -12.09 -31.46
CA ILE A 309 -14.39 -11.72 -32.81
C ILE A 309 -14.93 -12.73 -33.84
N ASN A 310 -14.76 -14.04 -33.62
CA ASN A 310 -15.21 -15.07 -34.55
C ASN A 310 -16.74 -15.04 -34.74
N ASP A 311 -17.50 -14.77 -33.68
CA ASP A 311 -18.96 -14.64 -33.74
C ASP A 311 -19.41 -13.48 -34.63
N GLN A 312 -18.62 -12.41 -34.75
CA GLN A 312 -18.93 -11.31 -35.67
C GLN A 312 -18.78 -11.69 -37.14
N PHE A 313 -17.96 -12.71 -37.44
CA PHE A 313 -17.71 -13.17 -38.82
C PHE A 313 -18.60 -14.36 -39.23
N LYS A 314 -19.42 -14.89 -38.33
CA LYS A 314 -20.39 -15.94 -38.67
C LYS A 314 -21.54 -15.33 -39.49
N PHE A 315 -21.83 -15.96 -40.63
CA PHE A 315 -22.98 -15.64 -41.47
C PHE A 315 -24.04 -16.73 -41.34
N ASP A 316 -25.27 -16.37 -40.99
CA ASP A 316 -26.39 -17.31 -40.97
C ASP A 316 -27.09 -17.32 -42.34
N PRO A 317 -26.99 -18.40 -43.13
CA PRO A 317 -27.60 -18.48 -44.45
C PRO A 317 -29.14 -18.55 -44.40
N ASN A 318 -29.76 -18.87 -43.26
CA ASN A 318 -31.22 -18.95 -43.14
C ASN A 318 -31.86 -17.59 -42.90
N THR A 319 -31.18 -16.72 -42.15
CA THR A 319 -31.65 -15.35 -41.86
C THR A 319 -31.02 -14.31 -42.79
N GLY A 320 -29.92 -14.64 -43.48
CA GLY A 320 -29.19 -13.73 -44.35
C GLY A 320 -28.46 -12.61 -43.60
N VAL A 321 -28.29 -12.76 -42.29
CA VAL A 321 -27.71 -11.75 -41.38
C VAL A 321 -26.35 -12.25 -40.88
N GLY A 322 -25.34 -11.39 -40.97
CA GLY A 322 -24.02 -11.60 -40.34
C GLY A 322 -23.93 -10.88 -38.99
N GLY A 323 -22.81 -11.03 -38.29
CA GLY A 323 -22.53 -10.27 -37.07
C GLY A 323 -22.57 -8.76 -37.31
N VAL A 324 -22.91 -8.00 -36.27
CA VAL A 324 -23.05 -6.53 -36.34
C VAL A 324 -21.76 -5.86 -36.81
N LEU A 325 -20.61 -6.47 -36.53
CA LEU A 325 -19.27 -5.98 -36.87
C LEU A 325 -18.60 -6.73 -38.03
N ALA A 326 -19.33 -7.51 -38.84
CA ALA A 326 -18.77 -8.40 -39.87
C ALA A 326 -17.88 -7.73 -40.94
N GLY A 327 -17.91 -6.39 -41.07
CA GLY A 327 -17.08 -5.60 -41.99
C GLY A 327 -16.03 -4.72 -41.30
N GLU A 328 -15.83 -4.85 -39.99
CA GLU A 328 -14.94 -3.96 -39.24
C GLU A 328 -13.45 -4.37 -39.37
N PRO A 329 -12.60 -3.51 -39.96
CA PRO A 329 -11.17 -3.82 -40.12
C PRO A 329 -10.43 -3.87 -38.78
N LEU A 330 -10.98 -3.20 -37.75
CA LEU A 330 -10.40 -3.17 -36.40
C LEU A 330 -10.38 -4.57 -35.78
N LEU A 331 -11.43 -5.38 -35.97
CA LEU A 331 -11.49 -6.75 -35.45
C LEU A 331 -10.41 -7.66 -36.06
N THR A 332 -10.21 -7.54 -37.37
CA THR A 332 -9.16 -8.30 -38.08
C THR A 332 -7.77 -7.84 -37.62
N SER A 333 -7.59 -6.55 -37.35
CA SER A 333 -6.33 -5.98 -36.85
C SER A 333 -6.00 -6.47 -35.43
N ILE A 334 -7.01 -6.53 -34.55
CA ILE A 334 -6.88 -7.09 -33.20
C ILE A 334 -6.49 -8.57 -33.30
N GLN A 335 -7.24 -9.37 -34.06
CA GLN A 335 -6.97 -10.81 -34.22
C GLN A 335 -5.57 -11.08 -34.79
N GLY A 336 -5.14 -10.32 -35.80
CA GLY A 336 -3.81 -10.43 -36.39
C GLY A 336 -2.69 -10.06 -35.42
N SER A 337 -2.89 -9.01 -34.63
CA SER A 337 -1.91 -8.58 -33.61
C SER A 337 -1.79 -9.61 -32.48
N MET A 338 -2.92 -10.15 -32.00
CA MET A 338 -2.95 -11.19 -30.97
C MET A 338 -2.27 -12.47 -31.44
N SER A 339 -2.62 -12.95 -32.64
CA SER A 339 -2.03 -14.16 -33.23
C SER A 339 -0.54 -14.00 -33.50
N SER A 340 -0.14 -12.84 -34.03
CA SER A 340 1.27 -12.51 -34.26
C SER A 340 2.06 -12.55 -32.96
N ASN A 341 1.54 -11.99 -31.86
CA ASN A 341 2.21 -11.98 -30.57
C ASN A 341 2.34 -13.37 -29.94
N LEU A 342 1.31 -14.20 -30.06
CA LEU A 342 1.29 -15.56 -29.55
C LEU A 342 2.36 -16.45 -30.21
N LEU A 343 2.55 -16.30 -31.52
CA LEU A 343 3.42 -17.17 -32.32
C LEU A 343 4.89 -16.74 -32.34
N LYS A 344 5.25 -15.65 -31.65
CA LYS A 344 6.65 -15.19 -31.60
C LYS A 344 7.49 -16.15 -30.76
N SER A 345 8.71 -16.41 -31.23
CA SER A 345 9.76 -16.95 -30.36
C SER A 345 10.36 -15.81 -29.53
N VAL A 346 10.53 -16.04 -28.23
CA VAL A 346 11.17 -15.12 -27.28
C VAL A 346 12.70 -15.29 -27.38
N PRO A 347 13.44 -14.26 -27.84
CA PRO A 347 14.89 -14.32 -27.91
C PRO A 347 15.55 -14.53 -26.54
N GLY A 348 16.67 -15.26 -26.50
CA GLY A 348 17.39 -15.57 -25.26
C GLY A 348 16.96 -16.86 -24.56
N LEU A 349 15.86 -17.47 -24.99
CA LEU A 349 15.42 -18.79 -24.50
C LEU A 349 15.94 -19.93 -25.39
N ALA A 350 16.08 -21.11 -24.80
CA ALA A 350 16.47 -22.32 -25.52
C ALA A 350 15.39 -22.71 -26.57
N THR A 351 15.82 -23.23 -27.72
CA THR A 351 14.96 -23.46 -28.90
C THR A 351 13.80 -24.44 -28.66
N ASP A 352 13.91 -25.30 -27.65
CA ASP A 352 12.90 -26.26 -27.24
C ASP A 352 11.83 -25.68 -26.29
N ARG A 353 11.99 -24.43 -25.83
CA ARG A 353 11.12 -23.76 -24.85
C ARG A 353 11.00 -22.25 -25.07
N ASN A 354 11.19 -21.79 -26.31
CA ASN A 354 11.22 -20.36 -26.62
C ASN A 354 9.87 -19.78 -27.09
N SER A 355 8.77 -20.52 -27.05
CA SER A 355 7.44 -20.02 -27.39
C SER A 355 6.34 -20.74 -26.61
N LEU A 356 5.15 -20.15 -26.55
CA LEU A 356 3.98 -20.73 -25.89
C LEU A 356 3.62 -22.12 -26.45
N VAL A 357 3.71 -22.28 -27.77
CA VAL A 357 3.47 -23.56 -28.44
C VAL A 357 4.48 -24.62 -27.99
N MET A 358 5.73 -24.24 -27.79
CA MET A 358 6.78 -25.16 -27.32
C MET A 358 6.58 -25.58 -25.86
N VAL A 359 5.97 -24.74 -25.01
CA VAL A 359 5.64 -25.12 -23.62
C VAL A 359 4.24 -25.76 -23.48
N GLY A 360 3.51 -25.95 -24.59
CA GLY A 360 2.25 -26.70 -24.61
C GLY A 360 0.97 -25.85 -24.62
N VAL A 361 1.04 -24.55 -24.92
CA VAL A 361 -0.14 -23.71 -25.17
C VAL A 361 -0.23 -23.42 -26.66
N GLU A 362 -1.17 -24.04 -27.36
CA GLU A 362 -1.24 -24.02 -28.84
C GLU A 362 -2.60 -23.56 -29.37
N PRO A 363 -2.65 -22.85 -30.52
CA PRO A 363 -3.90 -22.45 -31.14
C PRO A 363 -4.57 -23.60 -31.90
N ASP A 364 -5.90 -23.66 -31.86
CA ASP A 364 -6.74 -24.55 -32.66
C ASP A 364 -7.01 -23.97 -34.07
N ILE A 365 -7.85 -24.66 -34.85
CA ILE A 365 -8.24 -24.22 -36.20
C ILE A 365 -9.02 -22.89 -36.22
N ASN A 366 -9.66 -22.51 -35.12
CA ASN A 366 -10.42 -21.27 -34.96
C ASN A 366 -9.58 -20.16 -34.31
N GLY A 367 -8.30 -20.42 -34.04
CA GLY A 367 -7.37 -19.52 -33.36
C GLY A 367 -7.56 -19.45 -31.84
N GLN A 368 -8.39 -20.32 -31.23
CA GLN A 368 -8.54 -20.44 -29.78
C GLN A 368 -7.39 -21.24 -29.19
N LEU A 369 -6.91 -20.88 -28.00
CA LEU A 369 -5.84 -21.57 -27.30
C LEU A 369 -6.36 -22.83 -26.59
N ILE A 370 -5.58 -23.89 -26.68
CA ILE A 370 -5.73 -25.13 -25.92
C ILE A 370 -4.42 -25.43 -25.18
N ILE A 371 -4.54 -26.12 -24.04
CA ILE A 371 -3.39 -26.59 -23.27
C ILE A 371 -3.19 -28.07 -23.57
N ASN A 372 -2.03 -28.39 -24.13
CA ASN A 372 -1.58 -29.74 -24.38
C ASN A 372 -1.02 -30.33 -23.09
N GLU A 373 -1.82 -31.12 -22.38
CA GLU A 373 -1.49 -31.62 -21.03
C GLU A 373 -0.20 -32.47 -21.00
N ASP A 374 0.11 -33.21 -22.07
CA ASP A 374 1.34 -34.03 -22.12
C ASP A 374 2.59 -33.14 -22.12
N ARG A 375 2.60 -32.09 -22.95
CA ARG A 375 3.73 -31.16 -23.06
C ARG A 375 3.78 -30.20 -21.88
N PHE A 376 2.65 -29.57 -21.57
CA PHE A 376 2.55 -28.61 -20.48
C PHE A 376 2.83 -29.26 -19.13
N GLY A 377 2.26 -30.45 -18.87
CA GLY A 377 2.49 -31.20 -17.64
C GLY A 377 3.95 -31.60 -17.43
N THR A 378 4.67 -31.91 -18.52
CA THR A 378 6.12 -32.21 -18.46
C THR A 378 6.93 -31.01 -17.98
N PHE A 379 6.67 -29.81 -18.50
CA PHE A 379 7.33 -28.58 -18.03
C PHE A 379 6.88 -28.22 -16.63
N LEU A 380 5.57 -28.32 -16.32
CA LEU A 380 5.03 -28.01 -15.00
C LEU A 380 5.71 -28.82 -13.88
N ALA A 381 5.99 -30.10 -14.13
CA ALA A 381 6.60 -31.00 -13.15
C ALA A 381 8.12 -30.89 -13.05
N ASN A 382 8.82 -30.63 -14.16
CA ASN A 382 10.29 -30.73 -14.20
C ASN A 382 11.01 -29.38 -14.35
N ASP A 383 10.38 -28.41 -14.99
CA ASP A 383 10.94 -27.07 -15.24
C ASP A 383 9.83 -26.02 -15.39
N PRO A 384 9.16 -25.63 -14.29
CA PRO A 384 8.12 -24.60 -14.31
C PRO A 384 8.68 -23.23 -14.73
N THR A 385 10.01 -23.03 -14.65
CA THR A 385 10.67 -21.79 -15.09
C THR A 385 10.58 -21.57 -16.58
N ALA A 386 10.58 -22.65 -17.38
CA ALA A 386 10.33 -22.57 -18.81
C ALA A 386 8.96 -21.97 -19.15
N ILE A 387 7.92 -22.28 -18.35
CA ILE A 387 6.58 -21.73 -18.54
C ILE A 387 6.60 -20.23 -18.24
N ARG A 388 7.19 -19.80 -17.11
CA ARG A 388 7.32 -18.37 -16.79
C ARG A 388 8.04 -17.60 -17.88
N ASP A 389 9.18 -18.12 -18.31
CA ASP A 389 10.13 -17.39 -19.14
C ASP A 389 9.55 -17.03 -20.52
N VAL A 390 8.56 -17.78 -21.02
CA VAL A 390 7.85 -17.42 -22.26
C VAL A 390 6.77 -16.34 -22.07
N PHE A 391 6.30 -16.11 -20.84
CA PHE A 391 5.32 -15.06 -20.53
C PHE A 391 5.97 -13.73 -20.13
N VAL A 392 7.04 -13.80 -19.32
CA VAL A 392 7.71 -12.61 -18.75
C VAL A 392 8.80 -12.07 -19.67
N ALA A 393 9.15 -10.79 -19.52
CA ALA A 393 10.31 -10.23 -20.20
C ALA A 393 11.61 -10.78 -19.59
N GLN A 394 12.55 -11.17 -20.45
CA GLN A 394 13.84 -11.74 -20.09
C GLN A 394 14.95 -10.94 -20.78
N GLY A 395 16.10 -10.83 -20.10
CA GLY A 395 17.28 -10.23 -20.67
C GLY A 395 18.51 -11.05 -20.35
N SER A 396 19.37 -11.23 -21.34
CA SER A 396 20.68 -11.86 -21.18
C SER A 396 21.73 -10.93 -21.78
N SER A 397 22.92 -10.86 -21.18
CA SER A 397 24.01 -10.06 -21.71
C SER A 397 25.22 -10.93 -22.04
N THR A 398 25.99 -10.49 -23.03
CA THR A 398 27.30 -11.04 -23.34
C THR A 398 28.36 -10.64 -22.29
N ASN A 399 28.05 -9.71 -21.37
CA ASN A 399 28.93 -9.25 -20.31
C ASN A 399 28.27 -9.41 -18.93
N ASN A 400 28.94 -10.10 -18.01
CA ASN A 400 28.45 -10.34 -16.64
C ASN A 400 28.26 -9.06 -15.81
N ASN A 401 28.90 -7.96 -16.20
CA ASN A 401 28.73 -6.65 -15.57
C ASN A 401 27.47 -5.92 -16.02
N ILE A 402 26.74 -6.44 -17.01
CA ILE A 402 25.47 -5.89 -17.49
C ILE A 402 24.36 -6.84 -17.03
N GLN A 403 23.47 -6.33 -16.18
CA GLN A 403 22.31 -7.09 -15.69
C GLN A 403 21.03 -6.43 -16.17
N PHE A 404 20.15 -7.20 -16.79
CA PHE A 404 18.81 -6.74 -17.15
C PHE A 404 17.91 -6.65 -15.91
N LEU A 405 17.21 -5.54 -15.75
CA LEU A 405 16.25 -5.35 -14.66
C LEU A 405 14.81 -5.40 -15.18
N THR A 406 14.47 -4.50 -16.09
CA THR A 406 13.11 -4.42 -16.66
C THR A 406 13.14 -3.92 -18.09
N ASN A 407 12.12 -4.25 -18.86
CA ASN A 407 11.79 -3.60 -20.13
C ASN A 407 10.78 -2.47 -19.88
N GLY A 408 10.66 -1.54 -20.83
CA GLY A 408 9.50 -0.67 -20.89
C GLY A 408 8.42 -1.20 -21.82
N LEU A 409 7.24 -0.58 -21.77
CA LEU A 409 6.04 -0.99 -22.55
C LEU A 409 6.29 -1.07 -24.06
N ASN A 410 7.14 -0.18 -24.57
CA ASN A 410 7.45 -0.06 -25.99
C ASN A 410 8.80 -0.67 -26.38
N THR A 411 9.50 -1.33 -25.45
CA THR A 411 10.80 -1.95 -25.72
C THR A 411 10.58 -3.26 -26.50
N PRO A 412 10.96 -3.39 -27.78
CA PRO A 412 10.75 -4.62 -28.53
C PRO A 412 11.73 -5.72 -28.13
N SER A 413 11.42 -6.97 -28.49
CA SER A 413 12.43 -8.03 -28.43
C SER A 413 13.56 -7.75 -29.42
N GLY A 414 14.82 -7.91 -28.99
CA GLY A 414 15.98 -7.67 -29.84
C GLY A 414 17.29 -7.60 -29.06
N THR A 415 18.37 -7.33 -29.79
CA THR A 415 19.70 -7.13 -29.22
C THR A 415 20.03 -5.64 -29.18
N TYR A 416 20.46 -5.17 -28.02
CA TYR A 416 20.76 -3.78 -27.72
C TYR A 416 22.22 -3.62 -27.35
N SER A 417 22.98 -2.88 -28.15
CA SER A 417 24.39 -2.64 -27.83
C SER A 417 24.52 -1.60 -26.73
N VAL A 418 25.30 -1.90 -25.68
CA VAL A 418 25.50 -1.01 -24.54
C VAL A 418 26.89 -0.38 -24.65
N ASN A 419 26.92 0.95 -24.71
CA ASN A 419 28.15 1.73 -24.76
C ASN A 419 28.20 2.71 -23.58
N VAL A 420 29.14 2.48 -22.66
CA VAL A 420 29.30 3.25 -21.43
C VAL A 420 30.28 4.39 -21.69
N THR A 421 29.84 5.63 -21.57
CA THR A 421 30.68 6.82 -21.73
C THR A 421 31.34 7.24 -20.40
N GLN A 422 30.73 6.91 -19.26
CA GLN A 422 31.27 7.11 -17.92
C GLN A 422 30.85 5.96 -17.01
N ALA A 423 31.79 5.32 -16.33
CA ALA A 423 31.47 4.31 -15.32
C ALA A 423 31.16 4.96 -13.97
N ALA A 424 30.27 4.35 -13.20
CA ALA A 424 29.91 4.86 -11.89
C ALA A 424 31.06 4.74 -10.89
N THR A 425 31.20 5.72 -10.00
CA THR A 425 32.16 5.67 -8.89
C THR A 425 31.50 5.97 -7.55
N LYS A 426 32.11 5.45 -6.47
CA LYS A 426 31.82 5.86 -5.10
C LYS A 426 32.54 7.16 -4.78
N ALA A 427 32.01 7.94 -3.85
CA ALA A 427 32.77 9.02 -3.23
C ALA A 427 33.85 8.37 -2.35
N ALA A 428 35.11 8.77 -2.49
CA ALA A 428 36.20 8.22 -1.68
C ALA A 428 37.26 9.29 -1.36
N ALA A 429 37.66 9.36 -0.10
CA ALA A 429 38.74 10.19 0.41
C ALA A 429 39.81 9.26 1.01
N THR A 430 41.02 9.25 0.46
CA THR A 430 42.10 8.37 0.94
C THR A 430 43.11 9.15 1.76
N GLY A 431 43.40 8.67 2.97
CA GLY A 431 44.40 9.22 3.87
C GLY A 431 45.81 8.81 3.46
N THR A 432 46.75 9.75 3.59
CA THR A 432 48.17 9.56 3.26
C THR A 432 49.06 9.28 4.48
N THR A 433 48.53 9.45 5.69
CA THR A 433 49.28 9.24 6.94
C THR A 433 49.43 7.75 7.23
N ASP A 434 50.66 7.33 7.54
CA ASP A 434 50.96 6.00 8.06
C ASP A 434 50.56 5.90 9.54
N LEU A 435 49.58 5.04 9.83
CA LEU A 435 49.01 4.85 11.17
C LEU A 435 49.56 3.59 11.87
N THR A 436 50.67 3.00 11.39
CA THR A 436 51.29 1.82 12.02
C THR A 436 51.79 2.09 13.44
N ALA A 437 52.22 3.32 13.73
CA ALA A 437 52.59 3.78 15.08
C ALA A 437 51.39 4.32 15.89
N GLY A 438 50.18 4.29 15.32
CA GLY A 438 48.99 4.93 15.87
C GLY A 438 48.89 6.42 15.55
N LEU A 439 47.76 7.02 15.93
CA LEU A 439 47.47 8.44 15.68
C LEU A 439 48.44 9.36 16.44
N ALA A 440 49.02 10.36 15.78
CA ALA A 440 50.06 11.21 16.39
C ALA A 440 49.54 12.22 17.43
N ALA A 441 48.31 12.72 17.27
CA ALA A 441 47.68 13.72 18.13
C ALA A 441 46.17 13.46 18.25
N ASN A 442 45.50 14.12 19.21
CA ASN A 442 44.04 14.09 19.25
C ASN A 442 43.47 14.77 18.00
N GLU A 443 42.40 14.21 17.46
CA GLU A 443 41.81 14.63 16.19
C GLU A 443 40.28 14.55 16.26
N THR A 444 39.58 15.59 15.85
CA THR A 444 38.14 15.56 15.62
C THR A 444 37.88 15.44 14.12
N VAL A 445 37.22 14.36 13.72
CA VAL A 445 36.79 14.12 12.34
C VAL A 445 35.30 14.36 12.23
N THR A 446 34.92 15.30 11.37
CA THR A 446 33.52 15.59 11.05
C THR A 446 33.24 15.12 9.63
N ILE A 447 32.24 14.24 9.48
CA ILE A 447 31.73 13.77 8.19
C ILE A 447 30.32 14.31 8.02
N THR A 448 30.12 15.15 7.02
CA THR A 448 28.82 15.71 6.66
C THR A 448 28.27 14.99 5.44
N ASP A 449 27.10 14.36 5.55
CA ASP A 449 26.44 13.73 4.41
C ASP A 449 25.95 14.79 3.41
N ALA A 450 26.20 14.60 2.11
CA ALA A 450 25.85 15.59 1.11
C ALA A 450 24.33 15.66 0.83
N GLY A 451 23.59 14.57 1.08
CA GLY A 451 22.15 14.50 0.86
C GLY A 451 21.35 15.09 2.02
N SER A 452 21.66 14.70 3.25
CA SER A 452 20.91 15.15 4.45
C SER A 452 21.52 16.37 5.13
N SER A 453 22.77 16.75 4.82
CA SER A 453 23.55 17.75 5.54
C SER A 453 23.79 17.43 7.03
N ARG A 454 23.46 16.21 7.48
CA ARG A 454 23.70 15.76 8.85
C ARG A 454 25.15 15.38 9.07
N GLN A 455 25.62 15.55 10.30
CA GLN A 455 27.02 15.41 10.66
C GLN A 455 27.25 14.23 11.62
N ALA A 456 28.27 13.44 11.32
CA ALA A 456 28.89 12.51 12.26
C ALA A 456 30.20 13.13 12.76
N VAL A 457 30.33 13.31 14.07
CA VAL A 457 31.51 13.92 14.69
C VAL A 457 32.20 12.88 15.58
N VAL A 458 33.43 12.55 15.23
CA VAL A 458 34.22 11.52 15.92
C VAL A 458 35.46 12.15 16.53
N ASN A 459 35.59 12.00 17.85
CA ASN A 459 36.76 12.45 18.59
C ASN A 459 37.74 11.28 18.78
N LEU A 460 38.87 11.34 18.09
CA LEU A 460 39.95 10.37 18.14
C LEU A 460 41.06 10.85 19.07
N THR A 461 41.74 9.91 19.72
CA THR A 461 42.79 10.19 20.70
C THR A 461 44.17 9.74 20.20
N ALA A 462 45.20 10.48 20.60
CA ALA A 462 46.59 10.13 20.29
C ALA A 462 46.92 8.70 20.76
N GLY A 463 47.65 7.96 19.92
CA GLY A 463 48.02 6.56 20.14
C GLY A 463 46.95 5.53 19.75
N GLN A 464 45.76 5.94 19.30
CA GLN A 464 44.77 4.99 18.77
C GLN A 464 45.31 4.25 17.54
N SER A 465 45.10 2.93 17.51
CA SER A 465 45.48 2.08 16.37
C SER A 465 44.58 2.33 15.15
N GLN A 466 45.07 2.03 13.95
CA GLN A 466 44.29 2.08 12.70
C GLN A 466 42.95 1.34 12.84
N SER A 467 42.95 0.13 13.41
CA SER A 467 41.73 -0.65 13.62
C SER A 467 40.76 0.03 14.58
N SER A 468 41.26 0.60 15.68
CA SER A 468 40.41 1.30 16.67
C SER A 468 39.77 2.55 16.09
N ILE A 469 40.50 3.29 15.24
CA ILE A 469 39.98 4.47 14.54
C ILE A 469 38.87 4.07 13.57
N ILE A 470 39.08 3.03 12.75
CA ILE A 470 38.07 2.50 11.83
C ILE A 470 36.81 2.07 12.59
N THR A 471 36.96 1.37 13.72
CA THR A 471 35.84 0.97 14.55
C THR A 471 35.09 2.17 15.10
N ALA A 472 35.78 3.20 15.60
CA ALA A 472 35.14 4.41 16.13
C ALA A 472 34.36 5.17 15.04
N LEU A 473 34.97 5.36 13.86
CA LEU A 473 34.34 6.02 12.72
C LEU A 473 33.10 5.24 12.25
N ASN A 474 33.22 3.94 12.03
CA ASN A 474 32.10 3.13 11.55
C ASN A 474 30.98 3.00 12.59
N ALA A 475 31.30 2.94 13.89
CA ALA A 475 30.30 2.95 14.95
C ALA A 475 29.48 4.24 14.91
N GLU A 476 30.15 5.40 14.82
CA GLU A 476 29.45 6.67 14.74
C GLU A 476 28.63 6.82 13.44
N LEU A 477 29.16 6.38 12.31
CA LEU A 477 28.45 6.41 11.03
C LEU A 477 27.19 5.53 11.02
N LEU A 478 27.13 4.48 11.85
CA LEU A 478 25.99 3.59 12.01
C LEU A 478 24.97 4.05 13.07
N ASN A 479 25.34 4.98 13.94
CA ASN A 479 24.44 5.49 14.96
C ASN A 479 23.27 6.27 14.35
N VAL A 480 22.10 6.09 14.96
CA VAL A 480 20.88 6.85 14.69
C VAL A 480 20.58 7.67 15.94
N TYR A 481 20.36 8.98 15.75
CA TYR A 481 20.09 9.91 16.85
C TYR A 481 18.68 10.48 16.76
N THR A 482 18.12 10.72 17.93
CA THR A 482 16.87 11.48 18.10
C THR A 482 17.21 12.93 18.33
N GLU A 483 16.50 13.84 17.65
CA GLU A 483 16.73 15.28 17.80
C GLU A 483 16.35 15.75 19.21
N GLN A 484 17.21 16.56 19.80
CA GLN A 484 17.02 17.10 21.13
C GLN A 484 17.40 18.58 21.18
N HIS A 485 16.44 19.38 21.65
CA HIS A 485 16.56 20.82 21.84
C HIS A 485 16.53 21.17 23.32
N GLN A 486 17.27 22.20 23.71
CA GLN A 486 17.27 22.70 25.08
C GLN A 486 17.24 24.22 25.10
N LEU A 487 16.35 24.76 25.92
CA LEU A 487 16.27 26.20 26.17
C LEU A 487 17.36 26.63 27.17
N SER A 488 18.03 27.74 26.87
CA SER A 488 19.27 28.12 27.54
C SER A 488 19.10 28.55 29.01
N THR A 489 17.92 29.04 29.41
CA THR A 489 17.70 29.57 30.76
C THR A 489 17.22 28.48 31.72
N ALA A 490 17.96 28.30 32.81
CA ALA A 490 17.58 27.43 33.91
C ALA A 490 16.51 28.10 34.80
N LEU A 491 15.44 27.38 35.09
CA LEU A 491 14.42 27.75 36.07
C LEU A 491 14.86 27.31 37.47
N THR A 492 14.66 28.17 38.46
CA THR A 492 15.00 27.88 39.86
C THR A 492 13.83 28.21 40.79
N ALA A 493 13.75 27.53 41.94
CA ALA A 493 12.73 27.73 42.96
C ALA A 493 13.34 28.38 44.21
N GLY A 494 13.75 29.65 44.12
CA GLY A 494 14.43 30.34 45.22
C GLY A 494 15.85 29.83 45.50
N GLY A 495 16.53 29.30 44.49
CA GLY A 495 17.91 28.80 44.55
C GLY A 495 18.08 27.42 43.89
N PRO A 496 17.42 26.36 44.39
CA PRO A 496 17.46 25.03 43.77
C PRO A 496 16.87 25.02 42.36
N ALA A 497 17.35 24.11 41.50
CA ALA A 497 16.78 23.90 40.16
C ALA A 497 15.30 23.48 40.26
N ALA A 498 14.47 24.07 39.40
CA ALA A 498 13.07 23.70 39.31
C ALA A 498 12.93 22.29 38.70
N ASN A 499 11.86 21.60 39.08
CA ASN A 499 11.45 20.31 38.52
C ASN A 499 9.99 20.36 38.06
N GLY A 500 9.47 19.25 37.50
CA GLY A 500 8.09 19.20 37.00
C GLY A 500 7.02 19.58 38.03
N ALA A 501 7.24 19.29 39.32
CA ALA A 501 6.29 19.59 40.39
C ALA A 501 6.39 21.04 40.93
N THR A 502 7.38 21.82 40.47
CA THR A 502 7.57 23.21 40.93
C THR A 502 6.42 24.08 40.41
N THR A 503 5.76 24.81 41.31
CA THR A 503 4.69 25.75 40.95
C THR A 503 5.25 27.06 40.38
N PHE A 504 4.49 27.76 39.54
CA PHE A 504 4.93 29.04 38.98
C PHE A 504 5.21 30.11 40.06
N SER A 505 4.50 30.09 41.18
CA SER A 505 4.75 30.96 42.33
C SER A 505 6.08 30.64 43.02
N ALA A 506 6.45 29.37 43.11
CA ALA A 506 7.69 28.93 43.74
C ALA A 506 8.94 29.33 42.97
N LEU A 507 8.82 29.67 41.67
CA LEU A 507 9.92 30.19 40.87
C LEU A 507 10.44 31.53 41.39
N GLY A 508 9.61 32.30 42.12
CA GLY A 508 10.02 33.62 42.64
C GLY A 508 10.24 34.68 41.57
N LEU A 509 9.74 34.47 40.34
CA LEU A 509 9.94 35.34 39.17
C LEU A 509 8.78 36.34 38.95
N GLY A 510 7.84 36.43 39.90
CA GLY A 510 6.70 37.36 39.81
C GLY A 510 5.62 36.97 38.80
N VAL A 511 5.44 35.66 38.53
CA VAL A 511 4.38 35.15 37.64
C VAL A 511 3.00 35.34 38.29
N ALA A 512 2.08 35.99 37.58
CA ALA A 512 0.73 36.29 38.05
C ALA A 512 -0.35 35.47 37.32
N ALA A 513 -1.53 35.35 37.94
CA ALA A 513 -2.70 34.77 37.28
C ALA A 513 -3.09 35.61 36.05
N GLY A 514 -3.28 34.95 34.91
CA GLY A 514 -3.53 35.57 33.60
C GLY A 514 -2.28 35.80 32.75
N ASP A 515 -1.07 35.55 33.27
CA ASP A 515 0.15 35.58 32.46
C ASP A 515 0.12 34.48 31.40
N THR A 516 0.63 34.79 30.21
CA THR A 516 0.69 33.85 29.09
C THR A 516 2.12 33.55 28.64
N ILE A 517 2.34 32.31 28.22
CA ILE A 517 3.57 31.83 27.61
C ILE A 517 3.25 31.39 26.19
N SER A 518 3.81 32.10 25.22
CA SER A 518 3.69 31.75 23.81
C SER A 518 4.63 30.59 23.49
N ILE A 519 4.08 29.53 22.90
CA ILE A 519 4.78 28.34 22.44
C ILE A 519 4.89 28.45 20.92
N SER A 520 6.10 28.42 20.40
CA SER A 520 6.38 28.50 18.96
C SER A 520 7.45 27.50 18.56
N GLY A 521 7.56 27.19 17.28
CA GLY A 521 8.60 26.29 16.79
C GLY A 521 8.20 25.60 15.49
N THR A 522 8.78 24.44 15.25
CA THR A 522 8.50 23.60 14.08
C THR A 522 8.39 22.13 14.50
N LEU A 523 7.46 21.40 13.88
CA LEU A 523 7.39 19.94 13.96
C LEU A 523 8.56 19.30 13.19
N ARG A 524 8.72 17.97 13.30
CA ARG A 524 9.77 17.24 12.59
C ARG A 524 9.73 17.45 11.06
N SER A 525 8.53 17.67 10.52
CA SER A 525 8.29 17.94 9.10
C SER A 525 8.67 19.36 8.65
N GLY A 526 9.00 20.25 9.59
CA GLY A 526 9.22 21.67 9.37
C GLY A 526 7.94 22.52 9.45
N ALA A 527 6.77 21.92 9.69
CA ALA A 527 5.52 22.66 9.84
C ALA A 527 5.54 23.53 11.11
N SER A 528 5.12 24.79 11.01
CA SER A 528 5.16 25.73 12.14
C SER A 528 4.16 25.35 13.24
N VAL A 529 4.62 25.46 14.49
CA VAL A 529 3.80 25.35 15.70
C VAL A 529 3.62 26.74 16.30
N SER A 530 2.38 27.05 16.71
CA SER A 530 2.07 28.26 17.45
C SER A 530 0.90 28.01 18.39
N ASN A 531 1.13 28.13 19.70
CA ASN A 531 0.11 27.96 20.73
C ASN A 531 0.41 28.91 21.92
N SER A 532 -0.48 28.94 22.91
CA SER A 532 -0.29 29.72 24.13
C SER A 532 -0.73 28.94 25.35
N TYR A 533 0.07 28.99 26.41
CA TYR A 533 -0.28 28.49 27.73
C TYR A 533 -0.60 29.68 28.65
N THR A 534 -1.71 29.61 29.38
CA THR A 534 -2.11 30.65 30.34
C THR A 534 -1.96 30.10 31.75
N VAL A 535 -1.26 30.84 32.61
CA VAL A 535 -1.19 30.53 34.05
C VAL A 535 -2.49 31.02 34.70
N LEU A 536 -3.31 30.10 35.19
CA LEU A 536 -4.61 30.41 35.79
C LEU A 536 -4.46 30.67 37.29
N ASP A 537 -3.68 29.84 37.98
CA ASP A 537 -3.34 30.03 39.39
C ASP A 537 -1.85 29.67 39.60
N PRO A 538 -0.96 30.65 39.80
CA PRO A 538 0.47 30.38 39.94
C PRO A 538 0.80 29.56 41.20
N ALA A 539 -0.09 29.45 42.19
CA ALA A 539 0.12 28.61 43.36
C ALA A 539 -0.21 27.13 43.12
N VAL A 540 -0.93 26.81 42.04
CA VAL A 540 -1.38 25.44 41.70
C VAL A 540 -0.76 24.96 40.39
N ASP A 541 -0.68 25.82 39.38
CA ASP A 541 -0.09 25.51 38.09
C ASP A 541 1.42 25.25 38.22
N THR A 542 1.91 24.21 37.55
CA THR A 542 3.28 23.71 37.69
C THR A 542 4.06 23.78 36.38
N VAL A 543 5.37 23.58 36.45
CA VAL A 543 6.18 23.39 35.25
C VAL A 543 5.66 22.17 34.45
N SER A 544 5.19 21.11 35.09
CA SER A 544 4.61 19.94 34.41
C SER A 544 3.36 20.27 33.59
N SER A 545 2.52 21.21 34.03
CA SER A 545 1.36 21.64 33.22
C SER A 545 1.79 22.39 31.96
N LEU A 546 2.86 23.20 32.03
CA LEU A 546 3.48 23.81 30.85
C LEU A 546 4.11 22.76 29.93
N LEU A 547 4.86 21.79 30.47
CA LEU A 547 5.47 20.71 29.66
C LEU A 547 4.39 19.88 28.93
N THR A 548 3.25 19.65 29.57
CA THR A 548 2.10 18.99 28.94
C THR A 548 1.49 19.85 27.83
N ALA A 549 1.36 21.15 28.06
CA ALA A 549 0.88 22.09 27.04
C ALA A 549 1.82 22.18 25.83
N ILE A 550 3.14 22.09 26.05
CA ILE A 550 4.13 22.02 24.97
C ILE A 550 3.93 20.73 24.16
N GLN A 551 3.86 19.57 24.80
CA GLN A 551 3.64 18.30 24.09
C GLN A 551 2.34 18.32 23.28
N SER A 552 1.27 18.87 23.86
CA SER A 552 -0.02 19.04 23.19
C SER A 552 0.08 19.98 21.97
N ALA A 553 0.81 21.10 22.09
CA ALA A 553 1.05 22.02 20.99
C ALA A 553 1.82 21.39 19.82
N PHE A 554 2.66 20.41 20.11
CA PHE A 554 3.43 19.65 19.13
C PHE A 554 2.75 18.31 18.75
N ASN A 555 1.42 18.19 18.95
CA ASN A 555 0.63 17.01 18.59
C ASN A 555 1.16 15.68 19.17
N GLN A 556 1.81 15.72 20.34
CA GLN A 556 2.47 14.57 20.96
C GLN A 556 3.63 13.98 20.13
N GLU A 557 4.18 14.71 19.15
CA GLU A 557 5.37 14.32 18.40
C GLU A 557 6.68 14.57 19.18
N VAL A 558 6.58 15.13 20.38
CA VAL A 558 7.73 15.48 21.23
C VAL A 558 7.47 15.07 22.67
N THR A 559 8.56 14.80 23.39
CA THR A 559 8.58 14.69 24.86
C THR A 559 9.24 15.94 25.43
N ALA A 560 8.49 16.75 26.18
CA ALA A 560 9.01 17.93 26.86
C ALA A 560 9.35 17.58 28.32
N THR A 561 10.59 17.82 28.73
CA THR A 561 11.10 17.54 30.08
C THR A 561 11.81 18.76 30.66
N ILE A 562 12.07 18.74 31.97
CA ILE A 562 12.98 19.68 32.63
C ILE A 562 14.15 18.87 33.20
N ASP A 563 15.37 19.28 32.86
CA ASP A 563 16.58 18.57 33.27
C ASP A 563 16.96 18.85 34.73
N VAL A 564 18.00 18.19 35.22
CA VAL A 564 18.49 18.36 36.60
C VAL A 564 19.05 19.76 36.90
N ALA A 565 19.33 20.55 35.87
CA ALA A 565 19.77 21.94 35.98
C ALA A 565 18.59 22.93 35.89
N GLY A 566 17.35 22.46 35.71
CA GLY A 566 16.16 23.29 35.61
C GLY A 566 15.88 23.83 34.20
N LYS A 567 16.51 23.29 33.16
CA LYS A 567 16.31 23.73 31.78
C LYS A 567 15.28 22.86 31.06
N ILE A 568 14.41 23.49 30.29
CA ILE A 568 13.42 22.78 29.48
C ILE A 568 14.10 22.17 28.27
N THR A 569 13.88 20.87 28.07
CA THR A 569 14.45 20.07 26.99
C THR A 569 13.33 19.38 26.22
N LEU A 570 13.36 19.51 24.91
CA LEU A 570 12.42 18.90 23.98
C LEU A 570 13.14 17.78 23.23
N THR A 571 12.59 16.57 23.27
CA THR A 571 13.13 15.41 22.55
C THR A 571 12.08 14.90 21.59
N ASP A 572 12.44 14.69 20.32
CA ASP A 572 11.57 14.05 19.34
C ASP A 572 11.18 12.63 19.82
N VAL A 573 9.95 12.18 19.57
CA VAL A 573 9.55 10.80 19.89
C VAL A 573 10.10 9.78 18.88
N SER A 574 10.53 10.25 17.71
CA SER A 574 11.07 9.44 16.63
C SER A 574 12.56 9.71 16.40
N THR A 575 13.31 8.64 16.13
CA THR A 575 14.72 8.74 15.72
C THR A 575 14.84 9.20 14.26
N GLY A 576 15.95 9.88 13.93
CA GLY A 576 16.29 10.25 12.55
C GLY A 576 16.21 11.75 12.31
N ASP A 577 16.22 12.12 11.03
CA ASP A 577 16.23 13.51 10.59
C ASP A 577 14.96 14.26 11.06
N SER A 578 15.15 15.41 11.71
CA SER A 578 14.08 16.25 12.22
C SER A 578 14.38 17.73 11.94
N GLN A 579 13.35 18.53 11.69
CA GLN A 579 13.47 20.00 11.53
C GLN A 579 12.83 20.70 12.73
N GLN A 580 12.93 20.09 13.90
CA GLN A 580 12.24 20.55 15.08
C GLN A 580 12.90 21.83 15.61
N THR A 581 12.10 22.71 16.18
CA THR A 581 12.60 23.86 16.94
C THR A 581 11.62 24.18 18.06
N ILE A 582 12.10 24.85 19.10
CA ILE A 582 11.26 25.30 20.21
C ILE A 582 11.58 26.73 20.61
N GLY A 583 10.55 27.57 20.70
CA GLY A 583 10.62 28.91 21.23
C GLY A 583 9.54 29.11 22.29
N LEU A 584 9.95 29.47 23.50
CA LEU A 584 9.05 29.86 24.58
C LEU A 584 9.27 31.32 24.96
N THR A 585 8.20 32.11 24.87
CA THR A 585 8.21 33.53 25.23
C THR A 585 7.21 33.78 26.33
N ALA A 586 7.69 34.12 27.53
CA ALA A 586 6.84 34.59 28.62
C ALA A 586 6.47 36.06 28.38
N ASN A 587 5.17 36.35 28.34
CA ASN A 587 4.67 37.69 28.05
C ASN A 587 4.58 38.60 29.31
N ASN A 588 4.70 38.02 30.51
CA ASN A 588 4.83 38.71 31.80
C ASN A 588 3.83 39.87 32.01
N GLN A 589 2.55 39.67 31.67
CA GLN A 589 1.51 40.71 31.76
C GLN A 589 1.33 41.26 33.18
N GLY A 590 1.59 40.46 34.20
CA GLY A 590 1.60 40.83 35.62
C GLY A 590 2.85 41.57 36.09
N GLY A 591 3.81 41.86 35.20
CA GLY A 591 5.06 42.57 35.54
C GLY A 591 6.19 41.68 36.06
N GLY A 592 6.11 40.36 35.86
CA GLY A 592 7.13 39.39 36.21
C GLY A 592 8.38 39.42 35.31
N THR A 593 9.31 38.50 35.55
CA THR A 593 10.61 38.41 34.87
C THR A 593 10.93 37.00 34.32
N LEU A 594 9.89 36.17 34.13
CA LEU A 594 10.07 34.82 33.59
C LEU A 594 10.69 34.87 32.19
N SER A 595 11.66 34.00 31.93
CA SER A 595 12.32 33.85 30.63
C SER A 595 12.86 32.43 30.47
N PHE A 596 12.84 31.93 29.24
CA PHE A 596 13.33 30.59 28.90
C PHE A 596 14.63 30.63 28.08
N GLY A 597 15.02 31.81 27.58
CA GLY A 597 16.23 31.97 26.77
C GLY A 597 16.06 31.48 25.34
N SER A 598 17.18 31.16 24.68
CA SER A 598 17.19 30.73 23.29
C SER A 598 17.22 29.20 23.16
N ASP A 599 16.69 28.71 22.05
CA ASP A 599 16.83 27.33 21.63
C ASP A 599 18.29 26.97 21.30
N THR A 600 18.69 25.76 21.66
CA THR A 600 19.99 25.17 21.30
C THR A 600 19.82 23.68 21.02
N ILE A 601 20.42 23.22 19.91
CA ILE A 601 20.45 21.79 19.57
C ILE A 601 21.48 21.11 20.47
N VAL A 602 21.02 20.15 21.27
CA VAL A 602 21.87 19.30 22.12
C VAL A 602 22.34 18.08 21.34
N THR A 603 21.41 17.45 20.63
CA THR A 603 21.67 16.31 19.75
C THR A 603 20.92 16.55 18.44
N ASP A 604 21.65 16.50 17.34
CA ASP A 604 21.09 16.63 16.01
C ASP A 604 20.43 15.29 15.60
N GLY A 605 19.16 15.33 15.18
CA GLY A 605 18.46 14.13 14.73
C GLY A 605 19.02 13.64 13.40
N ARG A 606 19.50 12.40 13.35
CA ARG A 606 20.04 11.84 12.12
C ARG A 606 19.88 10.33 12.00
N TYR A 607 19.66 9.87 10.76
CA TYR A 607 19.84 8.46 10.42
C TYR A 607 21.33 8.07 10.30
N ALA A 608 21.58 6.77 10.14
CA ALA A 608 22.91 6.26 9.83
C ALA A 608 23.39 6.86 8.50
N LEU A 609 24.64 7.31 8.46
CA LEU A 609 25.22 7.92 7.26
C LEU A 609 25.65 6.84 6.25
N SER A 610 25.53 7.16 4.97
CA SER A 610 25.87 6.26 3.85
C SER A 610 27.37 6.25 3.51
N ALA A 611 28.22 6.33 4.53
CA ALA A 611 29.68 6.25 4.41
C ALA A 611 30.26 5.15 5.30
N GLN A 612 31.49 4.74 5.01
CA GLN A 612 32.26 3.78 5.80
C GLN A 612 33.75 4.13 5.78
N ALA A 613 34.43 3.87 6.89
CA ALA A 613 35.87 3.87 6.99
C ALA A 613 36.44 2.49 6.65
N VAL A 614 37.44 2.44 5.78
CA VAL A 614 38.13 1.22 5.34
C VAL A 614 39.64 1.36 5.43
N ILE A 615 40.33 0.22 5.48
CA ILE A 615 41.80 0.16 5.45
C ILE A 615 42.28 0.58 4.06
N SER A 616 43.25 1.50 4.00
CA SER A 616 43.95 1.88 2.77
C SER A 616 45.47 1.82 2.99
N GLY A 617 46.08 0.66 2.71
CA GLY A 617 47.48 0.43 3.03
C GLY A 617 47.77 0.61 4.52
N THR A 618 48.71 1.49 4.85
CA THR A 618 49.03 1.86 6.25
C THR A 618 48.15 2.98 6.81
N GLY A 619 47.26 3.57 6.00
CA GLY A 619 46.34 4.65 6.37
C GLY A 619 44.87 4.24 6.33
N ILE A 620 43.95 5.21 6.33
CA ILE A 620 42.50 4.98 6.31
C ILE A 620 41.91 5.70 5.10
N ALA A 621 40.89 5.11 4.48
CA ALA A 621 40.04 5.81 3.53
C ALA A 621 38.60 5.87 4.05
N ILE A 622 37.89 6.95 3.73
CA ILE A 622 36.44 7.04 3.90
C ILE A 622 35.83 6.92 2.52
N GLU A 623 34.85 6.04 2.36
CA GLU A 623 34.14 5.85 1.10
C GLU A 623 32.63 5.78 1.31
N SER A 624 31.86 6.13 0.28
CA SER A 624 30.43 5.96 0.28
C SER A 624 30.06 4.48 0.16
N LYS A 625 28.98 4.07 0.84
CA LYS A 625 28.44 2.70 0.70
C LYS A 625 27.85 2.49 -0.70
N SER A 626 27.25 3.53 -1.26
CA SER A 626 26.55 3.53 -2.56
C SER A 626 27.36 4.25 -3.64
N TYR A 627 27.15 3.85 -4.90
CA TYR A 627 27.68 4.53 -6.08
C TYR A 627 26.81 5.72 -6.47
N GLY A 628 27.42 6.70 -7.14
CA GLY A 628 26.69 7.80 -7.77
C GLY A 628 26.91 9.17 -7.14
N SER A 629 26.44 10.20 -7.85
CA SER A 629 26.66 11.60 -7.48
C SER A 629 25.92 12.01 -6.19
N ALA A 630 24.77 11.37 -5.92
CA ALA A 630 23.99 11.61 -4.70
C ALA A 630 24.65 11.03 -3.42
N SER A 631 25.59 10.09 -3.56
CA SER A 631 26.23 9.41 -2.42
C SER A 631 27.50 10.13 -1.94
N GLY A 632 27.45 11.46 -1.89
CA GLY A 632 28.59 12.30 -1.51
C GLY A 632 28.68 12.58 -0.01
N PHE A 633 29.86 13.02 0.43
CA PHE A 633 30.08 13.52 1.79
C PHE A 633 31.18 14.58 1.80
N THR A 634 31.21 15.38 2.85
CA THR A 634 32.28 16.33 3.15
C THR A 634 33.04 15.86 4.38
N ILE A 635 34.37 15.88 4.32
CA ILE A 635 35.22 15.58 5.47
C ILE A 635 35.91 16.85 5.94
N ALA A 636 35.88 17.08 7.25
CA ALA A 636 36.68 18.07 7.93
C ALA A 636 37.43 17.45 9.11
N GLN A 637 38.73 17.71 9.17
CA GLN A 637 39.62 17.33 10.26
C GLN A 637 40.15 18.59 10.95
N SER A 638 40.30 18.50 12.26
CA SER A 638 40.89 19.51 13.14
C SER A 638 42.40 19.66 12.98
N VAL A 639 43.17 18.57 12.81
CA VAL A 639 44.65 18.60 12.71
C VAL A 639 45.24 17.78 11.55
N ASP A 640 44.38 17.19 10.71
CA ASP A 640 44.74 16.31 9.57
C ASP A 640 45.58 15.08 9.96
N GLY A 641 45.30 14.52 11.13
CA GLY A 641 45.99 13.34 11.66
C GLY A 641 45.78 12.07 10.82
N LEU A 642 44.69 11.98 10.04
CA LEU A 642 44.44 10.85 9.13
C LEU A 642 45.07 11.07 7.74
N GLY A 643 45.57 12.27 7.44
CA GLY A 643 46.15 12.62 6.14
C GLY A 643 45.13 12.66 5.00
N ILE A 644 43.86 12.90 5.33
CA ILE A 644 42.74 13.04 4.39
C ILE A 644 42.50 14.53 4.16
N VAL A 645 42.60 14.98 2.91
CA VAL A 645 42.33 16.39 2.59
C VAL A 645 40.89 16.76 2.96
N ASN A 646 40.71 17.90 3.61
CA ASN A 646 39.39 18.45 3.89
C ASN A 646 38.74 18.89 2.58
N GLN A 647 37.69 18.19 2.15
CA GLN A 647 37.04 18.44 0.87
C GLN A 647 35.62 17.86 0.85
N SER A 648 34.82 18.36 -0.08
CA SER A 648 33.56 17.73 -0.48
C SER A 648 33.84 16.76 -1.63
N ILE A 649 33.31 15.55 -1.53
CA ILE A 649 33.52 14.48 -2.52
C ILE A 649 32.17 13.88 -2.87
N ALA A 650 31.95 13.67 -4.16
CA ALA A 650 30.82 12.93 -4.69
C ALA A 650 31.31 11.78 -5.56
N GLY A 651 30.51 10.72 -5.63
CA GLY A 651 30.67 9.71 -6.67
C GLY A 651 30.28 10.26 -8.03
N THR A 652 30.36 9.41 -9.05
CA THR A 652 29.83 9.71 -10.38
C THR A 652 28.79 8.67 -10.74
N ASP A 653 27.73 9.10 -11.41
CA ASP A 653 26.74 8.17 -11.97
C ASP A 653 27.29 7.57 -13.26
N VAL A 654 26.82 6.37 -13.59
CA VAL A 654 27.06 5.78 -14.90
C VAL A 654 26.44 6.68 -15.99
N ALA A 655 27.12 6.86 -17.12
CA ALA A 655 26.54 7.46 -18.31
C ALA A 655 26.75 6.51 -19.48
N ALA A 656 25.72 6.26 -20.26
CA ALA A 656 25.77 5.31 -21.37
C ALA A 656 24.76 5.63 -22.47
N THR A 657 24.95 4.98 -23.62
CA THR A 657 23.96 4.86 -24.68
C THR A 657 23.58 3.39 -24.84
N ILE A 658 22.29 3.14 -25.11
CA ILE A 658 21.75 1.82 -25.42
C ILE A 658 21.24 1.87 -26.85
N ASN A 659 21.83 1.08 -27.74
CA ASN A 659 21.57 1.08 -29.18
C ASN A 659 21.69 2.49 -29.81
N GLY A 660 22.66 3.29 -29.35
CA GLY A 660 22.90 4.65 -29.81
C GLY A 660 21.98 5.73 -29.25
N LEU A 661 20.97 5.37 -28.45
CA LEU A 661 20.08 6.30 -27.76
C LEU A 661 20.60 6.56 -26.33
N ALA A 662 20.49 7.78 -25.84
CA ALA A 662 20.95 8.14 -24.50
C ALA A 662 20.11 7.45 -23.41
N ALA A 663 20.78 6.97 -22.36
CA ALA A 663 20.16 6.44 -21.16
C ALA A 663 20.51 7.32 -19.95
N ASN A 664 19.55 7.57 -19.08
CA ASN A 664 19.77 8.27 -17.82
C ASN A 664 20.41 7.31 -16.82
N GLY A 665 21.50 7.75 -16.19
CA GLY A 665 22.15 6.97 -15.16
C GLY A 665 21.96 7.52 -13.75
N THR A 666 21.90 6.62 -12.78
CA THR A 666 21.87 6.96 -11.35
C THR A 666 22.60 5.87 -10.59
N GLY A 667 23.71 6.21 -9.94
CA GLY A 667 24.65 5.21 -9.44
C GLY A 667 25.10 4.29 -10.56
N GLN A 668 24.83 2.99 -10.42
CA GLN A 668 25.11 1.97 -11.44
C GLN A 668 23.91 1.63 -12.34
N LEU A 669 22.74 2.21 -12.07
CA LEU A 669 21.51 1.97 -12.83
C LEU A 669 21.48 2.82 -14.10
N LEU A 670 21.10 2.22 -15.22
CA LEU A 670 20.83 2.88 -16.49
C LEU A 670 19.38 2.66 -16.88
N ILE A 671 18.68 3.72 -17.26
CA ILE A 671 17.29 3.69 -17.73
C ILE A 671 17.22 4.41 -19.07
N GLY A 672 16.77 3.72 -20.12
CA GLY A 672 16.46 4.35 -21.39
C GLY A 672 15.21 5.23 -21.28
N THR A 673 15.24 6.39 -21.92
CA THR A 673 14.22 7.44 -21.74
C THR A 673 13.53 7.88 -23.03
N SER A 674 13.81 7.19 -24.14
CA SER A 674 13.22 7.53 -25.43
C SER A 674 13.25 6.37 -26.42
N GLY A 675 12.33 6.42 -27.39
CA GLY A 675 12.25 5.45 -28.48
C GLY A 675 12.09 4.01 -28.00
N ASN A 676 12.77 3.08 -28.67
CA ASN A 676 12.64 1.63 -28.43
C ASN A 676 13.41 1.13 -27.20
N ILE A 677 13.99 2.04 -26.41
CA ILE A 677 14.63 1.75 -25.12
C ILE A 677 13.91 2.45 -23.96
N ASP A 678 12.81 3.16 -24.22
CA ASP A 678 12.09 3.86 -23.16
C ASP A 678 11.58 2.87 -22.11
N GLY A 679 11.97 3.09 -20.85
CA GLY A 679 11.72 2.21 -19.71
C GLY A 679 12.64 0.98 -19.61
N LEU A 680 13.50 0.71 -20.61
CA LEU A 680 14.50 -0.37 -20.53
C LEU A 680 15.54 -0.02 -19.46
N SER A 681 15.60 -0.84 -18.41
CA SER A 681 16.50 -0.64 -17.28
C SER A 681 17.50 -1.76 -17.15
N LEU A 682 18.77 -1.41 -16.93
CA LEU A 682 19.86 -2.33 -16.70
C LEU A 682 20.83 -1.79 -15.64
N LEU A 683 21.51 -2.69 -14.95
CA LEU A 683 22.56 -2.37 -13.99
C LEU A 683 23.91 -2.62 -14.65
N TYR A 684 24.80 -1.64 -14.58
CA TYR A 684 26.19 -1.78 -15.02
C TYR A 684 27.15 -1.68 -13.84
N THR A 685 27.78 -2.80 -13.48
CA THR A 685 28.69 -2.89 -12.33
C THR A 685 30.18 -2.79 -12.71
N GLY A 686 30.49 -2.66 -14.00
CA GLY A 686 31.85 -2.61 -14.52
C GLY A 686 32.49 -1.22 -14.42
N SER A 687 33.81 -1.17 -14.59
CA SER A 687 34.59 0.08 -14.62
C SER A 687 35.06 0.48 -16.04
N ALA A 688 34.88 -0.41 -17.02
CA ALA A 688 35.27 -0.15 -18.40
C ALA A 688 34.31 0.86 -19.08
N THR A 689 34.86 1.66 -19.99
CA THR A 689 34.11 2.57 -20.88
C THR A 689 34.25 2.12 -22.34
N GLY A 690 33.39 2.63 -23.22
CA GLY A 690 33.26 2.22 -24.61
C GLY A 690 32.17 1.16 -24.81
N ALA A 691 32.28 0.38 -25.89
CA ALA A 691 31.37 -0.74 -26.14
C ALA A 691 31.66 -1.86 -25.12
N VAL A 692 30.76 -2.01 -24.14
CA VAL A 692 30.95 -2.94 -23.01
C VAL A 692 30.28 -4.28 -23.23
N GLY A 693 29.32 -4.37 -24.15
CA GLY A 693 28.67 -5.63 -24.53
C GLY A 693 27.28 -5.41 -25.10
N ASP A 694 26.63 -6.51 -25.48
CA ASP A 694 25.28 -6.50 -25.99
C ASP A 694 24.31 -7.09 -24.95
N LEU A 695 23.12 -6.53 -24.90
CA LEU A 695 21.99 -6.98 -24.10
C LEU A 695 20.92 -7.55 -25.04
N SER A 696 20.68 -8.84 -25.01
CA SER A 696 19.55 -9.48 -25.70
C SER A 696 18.33 -9.46 -24.80
N VAL A 697 17.30 -8.71 -25.19
CA VAL A 697 16.01 -8.63 -24.50
C VAL A 697 14.99 -9.45 -25.29
N GLY A 698 14.33 -10.38 -24.62
CA GLY A 698 13.15 -11.08 -25.10
C GLY A 698 11.92 -10.62 -24.33
N VAL A 699 11.00 -9.95 -25.01
CA VAL A 699 9.68 -9.64 -24.44
C VAL A 699 8.84 -10.91 -24.49
N GLY A 700 8.45 -11.42 -23.32
CA GLY A 700 7.54 -12.55 -23.22
C GLY A 700 6.13 -12.22 -23.71
N VAL A 701 5.34 -13.24 -23.98
CA VAL A 701 4.04 -13.09 -24.65
C VAL A 701 3.07 -12.22 -23.83
N ALA A 702 3.05 -12.39 -22.50
CA ALA A 702 2.19 -11.60 -21.62
C ALA A 702 2.61 -10.12 -21.58
N ALA A 703 3.91 -9.83 -21.45
CA ALA A 703 4.42 -8.47 -21.53
C ALA A 703 4.13 -7.82 -22.90
N GLY A 704 4.21 -8.59 -23.99
CA GLY A 704 3.84 -8.13 -25.33
C GLY A 704 2.35 -7.80 -25.47
N PHE A 705 1.47 -8.55 -24.79
CA PHE A 705 0.04 -8.28 -24.78
C PHE A 705 -0.31 -6.99 -24.04
N ASP A 706 0.41 -6.62 -22.98
CA ASP A 706 0.16 -5.35 -22.28
C ASP A 706 0.31 -4.15 -23.24
N GLY A 707 1.45 -4.04 -23.91
CA GLY A 707 1.69 -2.96 -24.88
C GLY A 707 0.74 -2.99 -26.10
N LEU A 708 0.47 -4.18 -26.65
CA LEU A 708 -0.39 -4.33 -27.83
C LEU A 708 -1.87 -4.03 -27.53
N LEU A 709 -2.41 -4.56 -26.44
CA LEU A 709 -3.82 -4.41 -26.11
C LEU A 709 -4.14 -3.02 -25.56
N GLU A 710 -3.17 -2.33 -24.97
CA GLU A 710 -3.31 -0.94 -24.54
C GLU A 710 -3.66 -0.01 -25.71
N MET A 711 -3.05 -0.22 -26.89
CA MET A 711 -3.39 0.56 -28.09
C MET A 711 -4.88 0.43 -28.49
N TYR A 712 -5.50 -0.71 -28.20
CA TYR A 712 -6.89 -0.96 -28.57
C TYR A 712 -7.88 -0.54 -27.49
N ALA A 713 -7.61 -0.90 -26.23
CA ALA A 713 -8.56 -0.82 -25.12
C ALA A 713 -8.27 0.29 -24.11
N ASN A 714 -7.26 1.14 -24.32
CA ASN A 714 -7.03 2.29 -23.45
C ASN A 714 -8.31 3.15 -23.36
N PRO A 715 -8.79 3.47 -22.13
CA PRO A 715 -10.09 4.10 -21.93
C PRO A 715 -10.17 5.54 -22.43
N VAL A 716 -9.03 6.17 -22.74
CA VAL A 716 -8.95 7.56 -23.20
C VAL A 716 -8.54 7.65 -24.67
N THR A 717 -7.54 6.88 -25.08
CA THR A 717 -6.86 7.00 -26.38
C THR A 717 -6.97 5.76 -27.26
N GLY A 718 -7.57 4.68 -26.74
CA GLY A 718 -7.64 3.39 -27.43
C GLY A 718 -8.46 3.46 -28.72
N LEU A 719 -8.06 2.64 -29.71
CA LEU A 719 -8.73 2.62 -31.01
C LEU A 719 -10.21 2.25 -30.93
N ILE A 720 -10.60 1.32 -30.04
CA ILE A 720 -12.01 0.94 -29.86
C ILE A 720 -12.80 2.11 -29.28
N GLN A 721 -12.23 2.79 -28.27
CA GLN A 721 -12.86 3.95 -27.65
C GLN A 721 -13.05 5.10 -28.65
N ASN A 722 -12.07 5.35 -29.52
CA ASN A 722 -12.18 6.34 -30.59
C ASN A 722 -13.29 6.00 -31.58
N THR A 723 -13.45 4.71 -31.95
CA THR A 723 -14.58 4.26 -32.79
C THR A 723 -15.92 4.46 -32.09
N MET A 724 -16.04 4.10 -30.82
CA MET A 724 -17.28 4.32 -30.05
C MET A 724 -17.66 5.80 -29.92
N GLN A 725 -16.69 6.70 -29.78
CA GLN A 725 -16.93 8.15 -29.77
C GLN A 725 -17.42 8.67 -31.13
N SER A 726 -16.84 8.18 -32.24
CA SER A 726 -17.31 8.50 -33.59
C SER A 726 -18.75 8.02 -33.81
N ASP A 727 -19.09 6.87 -33.25
CA ASP A 727 -20.44 6.31 -33.29
C ASP A 727 -21.42 7.14 -32.49
N GLN A 728 -21.01 7.61 -31.30
CA GLN A 728 -21.81 8.51 -30.48
C GLN A 728 -22.10 9.82 -31.21
N ALA A 729 -21.10 10.43 -31.84
CA ALA A 729 -21.30 11.66 -32.62
C ALA A 729 -22.26 11.44 -33.80
N SER A 730 -22.21 10.27 -34.44
CA SER A 730 -23.14 9.88 -35.50
C SER A 730 -24.56 9.67 -34.97
N PHE A 731 -24.70 9.01 -33.82
CA PHE A 731 -25.97 8.84 -33.12
C PHE A 731 -26.60 10.20 -32.78
N ASP A 732 -25.85 11.11 -32.18
CA ASP A 732 -26.30 12.46 -31.79
C ASP A 732 -26.74 13.27 -33.03
N THR A 733 -26.02 13.14 -34.14
CA THR A 733 -26.39 13.77 -35.42
C THR A 733 -27.71 13.22 -35.96
N LEU A 734 -27.96 11.91 -35.85
CA LEU A 734 -29.23 11.31 -36.24
C LEU A 734 -30.36 11.76 -35.32
N THR A 735 -30.12 11.87 -34.00
CA THR A 735 -31.09 12.37 -33.02
C THR A 735 -31.54 13.78 -33.41
N ALA A 736 -30.59 14.68 -33.65
CA ALA A 736 -30.89 16.05 -34.06
C ALA A 736 -31.70 16.12 -35.37
N LYS A 737 -31.46 15.23 -36.33
CA LYS A 737 -32.24 15.13 -37.58
C LYS A 737 -33.66 14.65 -37.33
N MET A 738 -33.84 13.64 -36.49
CA MET A 738 -35.17 13.13 -36.13
C MET A 738 -35.97 14.16 -35.36
N ASP A 739 -35.35 14.89 -34.43
CA ASP A 739 -35.99 15.98 -33.69
C ASP A 739 -36.46 17.07 -34.65
N ASN A 740 -35.61 17.48 -35.60
CA ASN A 740 -35.99 18.45 -36.62
C ASN A 740 -37.15 17.96 -37.50
N LEU A 741 -37.12 16.72 -37.96
CA LEU A 741 -38.20 16.12 -38.76
C LEU A 741 -39.50 16.00 -37.96
N THR A 742 -39.41 15.72 -36.66
CA THR A 742 -40.56 15.64 -35.75
C THR A 742 -41.21 17.02 -35.58
N VAL A 743 -40.41 18.07 -35.37
CA VAL A 743 -40.91 19.45 -35.33
C VAL A 743 -41.56 19.85 -36.65
N LEU A 744 -40.93 19.54 -37.80
CA LEU A 744 -41.50 19.84 -39.13
C LEU A 744 -42.79 19.07 -39.39
N MET A 745 -42.85 17.80 -39.00
CA MET A 745 -44.05 16.97 -39.10
C MET A 745 -45.20 17.56 -38.27
N GLU A 746 -44.92 18.04 -37.06
CA GLU A 746 -45.91 18.65 -36.18
C GLU A 746 -46.44 19.99 -36.74
N GLN A 747 -45.55 20.85 -37.25
CA GLN A 747 -45.95 22.07 -37.94
C GLN A 747 -46.83 21.77 -39.17
N GLN A 748 -46.46 20.76 -39.95
CA GLN A 748 -47.23 20.33 -41.10
C GLN A 748 -48.59 19.74 -40.70
N ARG A 749 -48.65 18.97 -39.60
CA ARG A 749 -49.90 18.44 -39.03
C ARG A 749 -50.85 19.55 -38.64
N VAL A 750 -50.35 20.59 -37.95
CA VAL A 750 -51.14 21.76 -37.57
C VAL A 750 -51.67 22.47 -38.81
N SER A 751 -50.80 22.77 -39.79
CA SER A 751 -51.20 23.42 -41.04
C SER A 751 -52.27 22.65 -41.80
N LEU A 752 -52.08 21.34 -41.98
CA LEU A 752 -53.04 20.48 -42.66
C LEU A 752 -54.37 20.41 -41.89
N THR A 753 -54.32 20.29 -40.56
CA THR A 753 -55.52 20.26 -39.71
C THR A 753 -56.32 21.57 -39.81
N THR A 754 -55.63 22.72 -39.82
CA THR A 754 -56.26 24.04 -40.04
C THR A 754 -56.90 24.13 -41.42
N GLN A 755 -56.21 23.68 -42.48
CA GLN A 755 -56.75 23.66 -43.84
C GLN A 755 -58.00 22.77 -43.96
N PHE A 756 -57.97 21.57 -43.37
CA PHE A 756 -59.13 20.67 -43.34
C PHE A 756 -60.29 21.24 -42.52
N THR A 757 -60.01 21.92 -41.41
CA THR A 757 -61.04 22.59 -40.60
C THR A 757 -61.72 23.72 -41.38
N HIS A 758 -60.95 24.55 -42.08
CA HIS A 758 -61.51 25.59 -42.95
C HIS A 758 -62.33 25.01 -44.11
N MET A 759 -61.89 23.90 -44.70
CA MET A 759 -62.63 23.20 -45.74
C MET A 759 -63.97 22.64 -45.21
N GLN A 760 -63.99 22.08 -44.00
CA GLN A 760 -65.22 21.64 -43.34
C GLN A 760 -66.18 22.79 -43.06
N GLN A 761 -65.68 23.93 -42.58
CA GLN A 761 -66.50 25.13 -42.36
C GLN A 761 -67.07 25.68 -43.67
N ALA A 762 -66.27 25.71 -44.73
CA ALA A 762 -66.73 26.12 -46.07
C ALA A 762 -67.80 25.16 -46.59
N MET A 763 -67.63 23.84 -46.43
CA MET A 763 -68.63 22.84 -46.79
C MET A 763 -69.92 22.97 -45.97
N ALA A 764 -69.83 23.19 -44.65
CA ALA A 764 -70.99 23.41 -43.79
C ALA A 764 -71.73 24.71 -44.17
N SER A 765 -71.01 25.77 -44.54
CA SER A 765 -71.60 27.00 -45.06
C SER A 765 -72.32 26.77 -46.39
N LEU A 766 -71.72 26.01 -47.32
CA LEU A 766 -72.36 25.63 -48.58
C LEU A 766 -73.60 24.75 -48.35
N GLN A 767 -73.59 23.85 -47.37
CA GLN A 767 -74.75 23.06 -46.95
C GLN A 767 -75.86 23.94 -46.37
N ASN A 768 -75.53 24.89 -45.49
CA ASN A 768 -76.49 25.85 -44.95
C ASN A 768 -77.09 26.73 -46.05
N SER A 769 -76.29 27.19 -47.01
CA SER A 769 -76.77 27.92 -48.18
C SER A 769 -77.67 27.05 -49.07
N SER A 770 -77.36 25.76 -49.22
CA SER A 770 -78.20 24.79 -49.94
C SER A 770 -79.53 24.53 -49.22
N SER A 771 -79.53 24.35 -47.90
CA SER A 771 -80.74 24.21 -47.08
C SER A 771 -81.58 25.48 -47.10
N PHE A 772 -80.96 26.66 -47.04
CA PHE A 772 -81.63 27.95 -47.19
C PHE A 772 -82.25 28.09 -48.59
N MET A 773 -81.53 27.73 -49.65
CA MET A 773 -82.08 27.71 -51.01
C MET A 773 -83.26 26.73 -51.14
N SER A 774 -83.19 25.57 -50.48
CA SER A 774 -84.28 24.59 -50.43
C SER A 774 -85.50 25.10 -49.66
N GLN A 775 -85.31 25.81 -48.54
CA GLN A 775 -86.40 26.44 -47.78
C GLN A 775 -87.00 27.66 -48.49
N ALA A 776 -86.18 28.48 -49.14
CA ALA A 776 -86.63 29.61 -49.95
C ALA A 776 -87.47 29.12 -51.15
N TYR A 777 -87.07 28.00 -51.77
CA TYR A 777 -87.91 27.31 -52.76
C TYR A 777 -89.22 26.78 -52.16
N GLY A 778 -89.19 26.23 -50.93
CA GLY A 778 -90.39 25.79 -50.21
C GLY A 778 -91.37 26.93 -49.90
N LEU A 779 -90.89 28.09 -49.46
CA LEU A 779 -91.70 29.27 -49.15
C LEU A 779 -92.23 29.96 -50.43
N ALA A 780 -91.44 29.98 -51.51
CA ALA A 780 -91.92 30.46 -52.81
C ALA A 780 -93.05 29.58 -53.39
N SER A 781 -93.11 28.29 -53.02
CA SER A 781 -94.23 27.41 -53.37
C SER A 781 -95.50 27.65 -52.54
N ALA A 782 -95.36 28.17 -51.31
CA ALA A 782 -96.48 28.46 -50.41
C ALA A 782 -97.11 29.85 -50.62
N VAL A 783 -96.39 30.79 -51.26
CA VAL A 783 -96.92 32.13 -51.62
C VAL A 783 -97.65 32.10 -52.98
N ASN A 784 -97.68 30.96 -53.68
CA ASN A 784 -98.34 30.77 -54.97
C ASN A 784 -99.43 29.68 -54.95
N ALA A 785 -100.04 29.44 -53.78
CA ALA A 785 -101.23 28.61 -53.59
C ALA A 785 -102.39 29.43 -53.02
#